data_AF-A0ABD1XPK2-F1
#
_entry.id   AF-A0ABD1XPK2-F1
#
_cell.length_a   1.000
_cell.length_b   1.000
_cell.length_c   1.000
_cell.angle_alpha   90.00
_cell.angle_beta   90.00
_cell.angle_gamma   90.00
#
_symmetry.space_group_name_H-M   'P 1'
#
loop_
_entity.id
_entity.type
_entity.pdbx_description
1 polymer ?
#
loop_
_entity_poly.entity_id
_entity_poly.type
_entity_poly.pdbx_seq_one_letter_code
_entity_poly.pdbx_strand_id
1 'polypeptide(L)'
;MLENHDVKFSDINGRKAGNVNMRNMEAFALPLQTGVKLSLLEQSEQDLDGGRGDDIGVTINIQDEPESNKKLFKLTLRDFSRLLQALQTITFAYSLRDQLSRCELPFSDRSGRSSFSLRNGVSLIEVVNKTTHHDVVSVRCGPEVCKRSADGVLLLGLTKRSAVWGEKYAVAEALAVLASTGFENYSIDVLFKLTIDVLILQARFALRNISNKLYERRKNAALEVEVAVRNYAANGDHDKIEAIIDSLILYVEGSPGSADPYSQQGGLIGLAAATVGLAGDANQHLHKIVPPVVKAFAIKGDSKVRYYACEALYNIAKVTRGDVMFFFNDIFEALSTLSADGDSIVQSAVHLLDRLIKDIVTESDQFSIQEFIPLLRRKMSALNPFMRQFLVGWITLLDSVPEIDMLGFLPDILDGLFNMLNDQSHEIRQQADEALREFLQEIKNAQSVDYGRMANILVQRAKSADQLTRLTSLEWIKEFVKLGGQQLQYAGEDESEEDKPKDGKSKEDNSILGVVLACISDKYEPIRVVAKETSEELRNVKPIAENDFDVRAVLKVAKSALESEWEGTRLEALRWILFLLKTYRIKMLSYVDDLYNALLKSLSDTSDEVVLLVLEVLAGIAGDGQRFRRLMVLIVDCFRKDPELREKRGIMVIRRLCTLLSPENVYHDLAIILEGEADLEFATIMVQALNLILLTAPELSELRALLNVSVTSTSGSNLFGALYASWCHSPIAIVSLCLLAQAYPHASSLLQSVDELDIDANLLVQADKLVRLLETPVFTYLRLQLLDPGRYPALLKTLYGLLLLLPQQTSAFKILRTRLKTIPMIATLQVQPPSGPDGFTVQSSIRRTASGGPYAQIPPHTPAIASSSQTGAGGQNIDSKTGGNSVNFDLRLQQFEHMQQQHRIYRGSWSPSSERSKRWK
;
A
#
# COMPACT_ATOMS: atom_id res chain seq x y z
N MET A 1 59.64 -58.04 0.14
CA MET A 1 59.40 -59.25 -0.65
C MET A 1 59.63 -58.84 -2.11
N LEU A 2 60.68 -59.22 -2.83
CA LEU A 2 61.56 -60.38 -2.78
C LEU A 2 62.99 -59.99 -3.22
N GLU A 3 63.99 -60.55 -2.54
CA GLU A 3 65.39 -60.67 -3.00
C GLU A 3 65.53 -61.88 -3.95
N ASN A 4 66.63 -61.88 -4.72
CA ASN A 4 67.28 -63.00 -5.42
C ASN A 4 66.77 -63.38 -6.82
N HIS A 5 67.58 -63.08 -7.85
CA HIS A 5 68.14 -64.09 -8.77
C HIS A 5 69.34 -63.51 -9.55
N ASP A 6 70.53 -64.09 -9.32
CA ASP A 6 71.71 -63.95 -10.17
C ASP A 6 71.48 -64.71 -11.50
N VAL A 7 71.66 -64.04 -12.65
CA VAL A 7 71.75 -64.70 -13.97
C VAL A 7 73.04 -64.23 -14.66
N LYS A 8 73.95 -65.17 -14.95
CA LYS A 8 75.19 -64.93 -15.70
C LYS A 8 74.93 -65.08 -17.20
N PHE A 9 75.40 -64.13 -18.01
CA PHE A 9 75.55 -64.29 -19.45
C PHE A 9 77.04 -64.32 -19.85
N SER A 10 77.39 -65.28 -20.70
CA SER A 10 78.73 -65.47 -21.28
C SER A 10 78.74 -65.09 -22.77
N ASP A 11 79.78 -64.36 -23.16
CA ASP A 11 80.07 -63.82 -24.50
C ASP A 11 80.40 -64.92 -25.53
N ILE A 12 79.85 -64.84 -26.75
CA ILE A 12 80.03 -65.84 -27.81
C ILE A 12 80.94 -65.38 -28.97
N ASN A 13 81.32 -64.11 -29.17
CA ASN A 13 82.05 -63.78 -30.43
C ASN A 13 83.11 -62.66 -30.39
N GLY A 14 83.98 -62.64 -29.37
CA GLY A 14 85.44 -62.53 -29.56
C GLY A 14 86.04 -61.48 -30.52
N ARG A 15 85.49 -60.27 -30.66
CA ARG A 15 86.19 -59.12 -31.27
C ARG A 15 85.98 -57.82 -30.48
N LYS A 16 87.10 -57.22 -30.08
CA LYS A 16 87.16 -55.96 -29.31
C LYS A 16 86.64 -54.77 -30.12
N ALA A 17 85.55 -54.15 -29.66
CA ALA A 17 85.29 -52.71 -29.80
C ALA A 17 85.01 -52.15 -28.39
N GLY A 18 85.49 -50.93 -28.12
CA GLY A 18 85.87 -50.43 -26.81
C GLY A 18 84.83 -50.49 -25.68
N ASN A 19 85.36 -50.65 -24.45
CA ASN A 19 84.70 -50.64 -23.15
C ASN A 19 83.39 -49.84 -23.08
N VAL A 20 82.25 -50.49 -23.34
CA VAL A 20 80.97 -50.12 -22.73
C VAL A 20 80.77 -51.08 -21.56
N ASN A 21 80.78 -50.51 -20.35
CA ASN A 21 80.71 -51.24 -19.10
C ASN A 21 79.28 -51.83 -18.94
N MET A 22 79.08 -53.09 -19.35
CA MET A 22 77.78 -53.80 -19.28
C MET A 22 77.19 -53.89 -17.86
N ARG A 23 78.00 -53.70 -16.81
CA ARG A 23 77.51 -53.55 -15.42
C ARG A 23 76.61 -52.33 -15.20
N ASN A 24 76.58 -51.37 -16.11
CA ASN A 24 75.72 -50.20 -16.00
C ASN A 24 74.27 -50.47 -16.47
N MET A 25 73.99 -51.53 -17.24
CA MET A 25 72.64 -51.76 -17.80
C MET A 25 71.61 -52.33 -16.81
N GLU A 26 72.02 -53.13 -15.82
CA GLU A 26 71.12 -53.60 -14.76
C GLU A 26 70.63 -52.47 -13.84
N ALA A 27 71.36 -51.35 -13.76
CA ALA A 27 70.97 -50.18 -12.98
C ALA A 27 69.94 -49.28 -13.68
N PHE A 28 69.63 -49.52 -14.96
CA PHE A 28 68.73 -48.65 -15.74
C PHE A 28 67.25 -49.07 -15.74
N ALA A 29 66.90 -50.19 -15.09
CA ALA A 29 65.52 -50.54 -14.77
C ALA A 29 65.06 -49.86 -13.45
N LEU A 30 65.27 -48.55 -13.31
CA LEU A 30 64.57 -47.79 -12.29
C LEU A 30 63.16 -47.48 -12.82
N PRO A 31 62.09 -47.76 -12.06
CA PRO A 31 60.79 -47.20 -12.39
C PRO A 31 60.98 -45.69 -12.38
N LEU A 32 60.86 -45.04 -13.55
CA LEU A 32 60.57 -43.62 -13.54
C LEU A 32 59.29 -43.50 -12.68
N GLN A 33 59.32 -42.69 -11.62
CA GLN A 33 58.13 -42.45 -10.78
C GLN A 33 56.94 -41.85 -11.57
N THR A 34 57.10 -41.70 -12.89
CA THR A 34 56.14 -41.24 -13.90
C THR A 34 55.34 -42.38 -14.54
N GLY A 35 55.56 -43.66 -14.20
CA GLY A 35 54.79 -44.79 -14.74
C GLY A 35 55.23 -45.28 -16.13
N VAL A 36 56.36 -44.77 -16.65
CA VAL A 36 56.95 -45.20 -17.93
C VAL A 36 58.09 -46.19 -17.66
N LYS A 37 57.99 -47.40 -18.21
CA LYS A 37 59.05 -48.42 -18.23
C LYS A 37 59.70 -48.45 -19.62
N LEU A 38 61.01 -48.22 -19.66
CA LEU A 38 61.82 -48.44 -20.86
C LEU A 38 62.41 -49.85 -20.79
N SER A 39 62.19 -50.65 -21.83
CA SER A 39 62.72 -52.01 -21.94
C SER A 39 63.51 -52.16 -23.23
N LEU A 40 64.75 -52.65 -23.10
CA LEU A 40 65.60 -53.04 -24.21
C LEU A 40 65.15 -54.42 -24.71
N LEU A 41 65.07 -54.59 -26.03
CA LEU A 41 64.89 -55.92 -26.63
C LEU A 41 66.26 -56.55 -26.90
N GLU A 42 66.47 -57.77 -26.41
CA GLU A 42 67.53 -58.64 -26.90
C GLU A 42 67.18 -59.03 -28.35
N GLN A 43 67.99 -58.58 -29.31
CA GLN A 43 67.75 -58.89 -30.73
C GLN A 43 68.08 -60.37 -31.00
N SER A 44 67.10 -61.16 -31.46
CA SER A 44 67.36 -62.35 -32.26
C SER A 44 67.65 -61.92 -33.71
N GLU A 45 68.71 -62.48 -34.31
CA GLU A 45 69.34 -62.14 -35.61
C GLU A 45 68.45 -62.04 -36.87
N GLN A 46 67.11 -62.13 -36.80
CA GLN A 46 66.28 -62.35 -38.00
C GLN A 46 65.71 -61.12 -38.71
N ASP A 47 65.80 -59.89 -38.17
CA ASP A 47 65.25 -58.68 -38.80
C ASP A 47 66.29 -57.63 -39.19
N LEU A 48 67.45 -58.09 -39.69
CA LEU A 48 68.44 -57.22 -40.33
C LEU A 48 68.25 -57.27 -41.85
N ASP A 49 67.34 -56.45 -42.35
CA ASP A 49 67.48 -55.90 -43.69
C ASP A 49 67.36 -54.36 -43.62
N GLY A 50 68.52 -53.68 -43.63
CA GLY A 50 68.61 -52.25 -43.99
C GLY A 50 69.11 -51.21 -42.98
N GLY A 51 69.53 -51.55 -41.74
CA GLY A 51 69.98 -50.56 -40.73
C GLY A 51 71.48 -50.60 -40.39
N ARG A 52 72.11 -49.44 -40.12
CA ARG A 52 73.51 -49.35 -39.64
C ARG A 52 73.65 -50.05 -38.27
N GLY A 53 74.77 -50.71 -38.04
CA GLY A 53 75.03 -51.56 -36.86
C GLY A 53 75.12 -50.89 -35.47
N ASP A 54 74.57 -49.70 -35.28
CA ASP A 54 74.53 -48.96 -34.00
C ASP A 54 73.10 -48.74 -33.45
N ASP A 55 72.08 -49.30 -34.11
CA ASP A 55 70.67 -49.11 -33.76
C ASP A 55 70.19 -50.14 -32.73
N ILE A 56 69.71 -49.65 -31.58
CA ILE A 56 69.11 -50.45 -30.52
C ILE A 56 67.58 -50.36 -30.61
N GLY A 57 66.90 -51.51 -30.51
CA GLY A 57 65.45 -51.58 -30.36
C GLY A 57 65.02 -51.30 -28.93
N VAL A 58 64.30 -50.20 -28.71
CA VAL A 58 63.77 -49.79 -27.41
C VAL A 58 62.25 -49.80 -27.47
N THR A 59 61.63 -50.55 -26.56
CA THR A 59 60.17 -50.51 -26.38
C THR A 59 59.85 -49.60 -25.20
N ILE A 60 59.06 -48.56 -25.45
CA ILE A 60 58.54 -47.69 -24.39
C ILE A 60 57.20 -48.25 -23.94
N ASN A 61 57.11 -48.65 -22.68
CA ASN A 61 55.93 -49.25 -22.11
C ASN A 61 55.37 -48.33 -21.01
N ILE A 62 54.18 -47.77 -21.22
CA ILE A 62 53.48 -46.96 -20.22
C ILE A 62 52.61 -47.92 -19.42
N GLN A 63 52.67 -47.87 -18.07
CA GLN A 63 51.86 -48.75 -17.24
C GLN A 63 50.37 -48.64 -17.60
N ASP A 64 49.72 -49.80 -17.72
CA ASP A 64 48.28 -50.01 -17.96
C ASP A 64 47.73 -49.77 -19.39
N GLU A 65 48.57 -49.69 -20.44
CA GLU A 65 48.09 -49.76 -21.84
C GLU A 65 47.98 -51.21 -22.39
N PRO A 66 46.97 -51.52 -23.23
CA PRO A 66 46.82 -52.82 -23.89
C PRO A 66 48.01 -53.11 -24.83
N GLU A 67 48.37 -54.39 -25.00
CA GLU A 67 49.56 -54.79 -25.79
C GLU A 67 49.60 -54.24 -27.22
N SER A 68 48.44 -53.92 -27.79
CA SER A 68 48.30 -53.31 -29.12
C SER A 68 48.90 -51.91 -29.26
N ASN A 69 49.16 -51.20 -28.15
CA ASN A 69 49.74 -49.84 -28.17
C ASN A 69 51.24 -49.79 -27.88
N LYS A 70 51.89 -50.94 -27.64
CA LYS A 70 53.36 -51.00 -27.48
C LYS A 70 54.03 -50.61 -28.79
N LYS A 71 54.67 -49.45 -28.84
CA LYS A 71 55.44 -48.98 -30.02
C LYS A 71 56.92 -49.33 -29.86
N LEU A 72 57.46 -49.97 -30.90
CA LEU A 72 58.87 -50.32 -31.02
C LEU A 72 59.63 -49.14 -31.65
N PHE A 73 60.66 -48.63 -30.98
CA PHE A 73 61.48 -47.54 -31.50
C PHE A 73 62.90 -48.04 -31.77
N LYS A 74 63.45 -47.78 -32.97
CA LYS A 74 64.88 -47.97 -33.26
C LYS A 74 65.61 -46.66 -32.99
N LEU A 75 66.51 -46.66 -32.02
CA LEU A 75 67.29 -45.48 -31.62
C LEU A 75 68.78 -45.79 -31.71
N THR A 76 69.58 -44.83 -32.15
CA THR A 76 71.05 -44.97 -32.03
C THR A 76 71.44 -44.94 -30.56
N LEU A 77 72.54 -45.59 -30.19
CA LEU A 77 73.10 -45.58 -28.83
C LEU A 77 73.32 -44.17 -28.26
N ARG A 78 73.68 -43.21 -29.13
CA ARG A 78 73.88 -41.80 -28.78
C ARG A 78 72.56 -41.09 -28.49
N ASP A 79 71.52 -41.34 -29.26
CA ASP A 79 70.21 -40.71 -29.10
C ASP A 79 69.44 -41.30 -27.90
N PHE A 80 69.58 -42.60 -27.66
CA PHE A 80 69.07 -43.24 -26.45
C PHE A 80 69.69 -42.65 -25.17
N SER A 81 71.02 -42.43 -25.17
CA SER A 81 71.72 -41.81 -24.04
C SER A 81 71.22 -40.37 -23.78
N ARG A 82 71.03 -39.57 -24.83
CA ARG A 82 70.50 -38.20 -24.71
C ARG A 82 69.05 -38.16 -24.23
N LEU A 83 68.19 -39.04 -24.75
CA LEU A 83 66.81 -39.17 -24.31
C LEU A 83 66.72 -39.54 -22.83
N LEU A 84 67.54 -40.51 -22.40
CA LEU A 84 67.62 -40.94 -21.01
C LEU A 84 68.11 -39.80 -20.10
N GLN A 85 69.13 -39.04 -20.54
CA GLN A 85 69.67 -37.90 -19.81
C GLN A 85 68.65 -36.75 -19.68
N ALA A 86 67.86 -36.50 -20.73
CA ALA A 86 66.76 -35.53 -20.69
C ALA A 86 65.64 -35.98 -19.73
N LEU A 87 65.21 -37.24 -19.78
CA LEU A 87 64.19 -37.80 -18.88
C LEU A 87 64.65 -37.82 -17.41
N GLN A 88 65.92 -38.12 -17.15
CA GLN A 88 66.52 -38.03 -15.81
C GLN A 88 66.55 -36.58 -15.31
N THR A 89 66.87 -35.62 -16.18
CA THR A 89 66.87 -34.19 -15.84
C THR A 89 65.47 -33.69 -15.50
N ILE A 90 64.46 -34.11 -16.28
CA ILE A 90 63.05 -33.80 -16.01
C ILE A 90 62.62 -34.39 -14.66
N THR A 91 62.91 -35.68 -14.42
CA THR A 91 62.55 -36.36 -13.16
C THR A 91 63.24 -35.74 -11.96
N PHE A 92 64.52 -35.36 -12.10
CA PHE A 92 65.29 -34.66 -11.06
C PHE A 92 64.73 -33.26 -10.80
N ALA A 93 64.37 -32.49 -11.84
CA ALA A 93 63.77 -31.16 -11.70
C ALA A 93 62.42 -31.23 -10.96
N TYR A 94 61.56 -32.20 -11.29
CA TYR A 94 60.29 -32.42 -10.58
C TYR A 94 60.49 -32.85 -9.12
N SER A 95 61.40 -33.79 -8.85
CA SER A 95 61.71 -34.21 -7.47
C SER A 95 62.31 -33.07 -6.65
N LEU A 96 63.16 -32.23 -7.25
CA LEU A 96 63.77 -31.09 -6.58
C LEU A 96 62.75 -29.96 -6.33
N ARG A 97 61.83 -29.71 -7.28
CA ARG A 97 60.71 -28.77 -7.12
C ARG A 97 59.75 -29.21 -6.01
N ASP A 98 59.40 -30.49 -5.97
CA ASP A 98 58.57 -31.07 -4.89
C ASP A 98 59.27 -30.95 -3.52
N GLN A 99 60.56 -31.27 -3.43
CA GLN A 99 61.33 -31.13 -2.18
C GLN A 99 61.51 -29.66 -1.75
N LEU A 100 61.83 -28.74 -2.67
CA LEU A 100 61.92 -27.31 -2.38
C LEU A 100 60.57 -26.68 -2.02
N SER A 101 59.46 -27.24 -2.52
CA SER A 101 58.10 -26.78 -2.16
C SER A 101 57.68 -27.18 -0.74
N ARG A 102 58.37 -28.17 -0.15
CA ARG A 102 58.12 -28.71 1.20
C ARG A 102 59.03 -28.11 2.28
N CYS A 103 60.09 -27.41 1.90
CA CYS A 103 60.96 -26.70 2.85
C CYS A 103 60.31 -25.36 3.27
N GLU A 104 59.98 -25.21 4.55
CA GLU A 104 59.73 -23.90 5.17
C GLU A 104 61.08 -23.24 5.45
N LEU A 105 61.38 -22.11 4.78
CA LEU A 105 62.55 -21.30 5.15
C LEU A 105 62.21 -20.53 6.43
N PRO A 106 62.92 -20.72 7.55
CA PRO A 106 62.70 -19.90 8.73
C PRO A 106 63.13 -18.47 8.45
N PHE A 107 62.26 -17.51 8.76
CA PHE A 107 62.63 -16.10 8.79
C PHE A 107 63.45 -15.80 10.05
N SER A 108 64.61 -15.18 9.84
CA SER A 108 65.55 -14.56 10.80
C SER A 108 66.55 -15.47 11.51
N ASP A 109 67.85 -15.25 11.29
CA ASP A 109 68.67 -14.37 12.13
C ASP A 109 69.93 -13.89 11.37
N ARG A 110 70.56 -12.81 11.83
CA ARG A 110 71.63 -12.02 11.16
C ARG A 110 73.01 -12.70 11.02
N SER A 111 73.09 -14.02 10.97
CA SER A 111 74.35 -14.75 10.70
C SER A 111 74.11 -15.89 9.71
N GLY A 112 74.20 -15.55 8.42
CA GLY A 112 73.82 -16.43 7.30
C GLY A 112 74.70 -17.65 7.10
N ARG A 113 74.45 -18.75 7.84
CA ARG A 113 74.80 -20.13 7.45
C ARG A 113 73.81 -21.14 8.00
N SER A 114 73.14 -21.88 7.10
CA SER A 114 72.42 -23.13 7.41
C SER A 114 72.77 -24.19 6.36
N SER A 115 73.03 -25.42 6.80
CA SER A 115 73.28 -26.59 5.94
C SER A 115 72.14 -27.60 6.12
N PHE A 116 71.73 -28.23 5.00
CA PHE A 116 70.69 -29.25 5.00
C PHE A 116 71.24 -30.53 4.36
N SER A 117 70.88 -31.69 4.90
CA SER A 117 71.19 -33.00 4.31
C SER A 117 69.90 -33.61 3.75
N LEU A 118 69.90 -33.92 2.45
CA LEU A 118 68.79 -34.64 1.82
C LEU A 118 68.97 -36.14 2.03
N ARG A 119 67.85 -36.89 2.09
CA ARG A 119 67.81 -38.35 2.34
C ARG A 119 68.66 -39.23 1.40
N ASN A 120 69.19 -38.67 0.31
CA ASN A 120 69.97 -39.40 -0.71
C ASN A 120 71.46 -38.99 -0.75
N GLY A 121 72.01 -38.45 0.35
CA GLY A 121 73.46 -38.17 0.46
C GLY A 121 73.93 -36.88 -0.20
N VAL A 122 73.02 -35.97 -0.57
CA VAL A 122 73.37 -34.65 -1.09
C VAL A 122 73.39 -33.63 0.05
N SER A 123 74.58 -33.13 0.38
CA SER A 123 74.80 -32.06 1.35
C SER A 123 74.57 -30.69 0.67
N LEU A 124 73.64 -29.89 1.19
CA LEU A 124 73.40 -28.51 0.77
C LEU A 124 74.36 -27.59 1.54
N ILE A 125 75.31 -26.98 0.84
CA ILE A 125 76.30 -26.07 1.45
C ILE A 125 76.02 -24.63 0.99
N GLU A 126 75.54 -23.83 1.95
CA GLU A 126 75.51 -22.35 2.00
C GLU A 126 74.29 -21.63 1.37
N VAL A 127 73.60 -20.83 2.20
CA VAL A 127 72.53 -19.89 1.82
C VAL A 127 73.02 -18.47 2.12
N VAL A 128 73.11 -17.61 1.11
CA VAL A 128 73.47 -16.19 1.27
C VAL A 128 72.27 -15.31 0.90
N ASN A 129 71.83 -14.45 1.82
CA ASN A 129 70.79 -13.42 1.65
C ASN A 129 71.53 -12.06 1.56
N LYS A 130 71.21 -10.99 0.82
CA LYS A 130 70.07 -10.53 -0.01
C LYS A 130 70.53 -9.22 -0.70
N THR A 131 70.10 -8.89 -1.92
CA THR A 131 69.72 -7.50 -2.29
C THR A 131 68.79 -7.44 -3.51
N THR A 132 67.65 -6.76 -3.30
CA THR A 132 66.75 -6.08 -4.26
C THR A 132 66.66 -6.62 -5.68
N HIS A 133 65.95 -7.74 -5.86
CA HIS A 133 64.82 -7.92 -6.80
C HIS A 133 64.57 -9.39 -7.13
N HIS A 134 65.49 -10.31 -6.81
CA HIS A 134 65.28 -11.75 -6.94
C HIS A 134 65.99 -12.51 -5.81
N ASP A 135 65.27 -13.38 -5.09
CA ASP A 135 65.86 -14.31 -4.12
C ASP A 135 66.63 -15.39 -4.90
N VAL A 136 67.96 -15.30 -4.96
CA VAL A 136 68.84 -16.29 -5.59
C VAL A 136 69.37 -17.25 -4.53
N VAL A 137 69.02 -18.54 -4.63
CA VAL A 137 69.60 -19.61 -3.80
C VAL A 137 70.69 -20.29 -4.62
N SER A 138 71.94 -20.16 -4.19
CA SER A 138 73.07 -20.88 -4.78
C SER A 138 73.16 -22.27 -4.14
N VAL A 139 72.98 -23.34 -4.92
CA VAL A 139 73.13 -24.72 -4.44
C VAL A 139 74.43 -25.28 -5.00
N ARG A 140 75.41 -25.56 -4.15
CA ARG A 140 76.67 -26.21 -4.54
C ARG A 140 76.61 -27.69 -4.16
N CYS A 141 76.57 -28.59 -5.14
CA CYS A 141 76.65 -30.03 -4.91
C CYS A 141 78.06 -30.42 -4.41
N GLY A 142 78.13 -31.38 -3.48
CA GLY A 142 79.39 -31.91 -2.96
C GLY A 142 80.25 -32.61 -4.02
N PRO A 143 81.57 -32.74 -3.77
CA PRO A 143 82.56 -33.17 -4.76
C PRO A 143 82.39 -34.61 -5.30
N GLU A 144 81.54 -35.44 -4.68
CA GLU A 144 81.26 -36.80 -5.17
C GLU A 144 80.35 -36.82 -6.41
N VAL A 145 79.51 -35.80 -6.62
CA VAL A 145 78.60 -35.74 -7.78
C VAL A 145 79.31 -35.16 -9.03
N CYS A 146 80.30 -34.28 -8.83
CA CYS A 146 80.96 -33.56 -9.93
C CYS A 146 82.05 -34.36 -10.69
N LYS A 147 82.31 -35.63 -10.35
CA LYS A 147 83.33 -36.43 -11.05
C LYS A 147 82.84 -37.21 -12.28
N ARG A 148 81.54 -37.18 -12.62
CA ARG A 148 80.98 -38.10 -13.65
C ARG A 148 80.30 -37.46 -14.86
N SER A 149 80.34 -36.14 -15.04
CA SER A 149 79.99 -35.52 -16.33
C SER A 149 81.21 -34.79 -16.91
N ALA A 150 81.99 -35.52 -17.69
CA ALA A 150 82.87 -34.89 -18.67
C ALA A 150 81.95 -34.34 -19.78
N ASP A 151 82.05 -33.03 -19.99
CA ASP A 151 81.33 -32.19 -20.97
C ASP A 151 80.10 -31.43 -20.43
N GLY A 152 80.30 -30.12 -20.24
CA GLY A 152 79.23 -29.12 -20.12
C GLY A 152 78.81 -28.75 -18.68
N VAL A 153 79.56 -27.87 -18.03
CA VAL A 153 79.12 -27.21 -16.80
C VAL A 153 77.99 -26.23 -17.12
N LEU A 154 76.75 -26.57 -16.77
CA LEU A 154 75.61 -25.65 -16.78
C LEU A 154 75.37 -25.15 -15.34
N LEU A 155 75.98 -24.01 -15.02
CA LEU A 155 75.73 -23.23 -13.81
C LEU A 155 74.32 -22.61 -13.91
N LEU A 156 73.28 -23.36 -13.54
CA LEU A 156 71.94 -22.79 -13.34
C LEU A 156 71.90 -22.16 -11.94
N GLY A 157 71.88 -20.82 -11.88
CA GLY A 157 71.43 -20.12 -10.68
C GLY A 157 69.97 -20.51 -10.41
N LEU A 158 69.71 -21.22 -9.32
CA LEU A 158 68.40 -21.82 -9.04
C LEU A 158 67.51 -20.85 -8.24
N THR A 159 66.54 -20.27 -8.93
CA THR A 159 65.35 -19.67 -8.32
C THR A 159 64.15 -20.54 -8.67
N LYS A 160 63.02 -20.44 -7.95
CA LYS A 160 61.77 -21.12 -8.35
C LYS A 160 61.40 -20.91 -9.83
N ARG A 161 61.80 -19.77 -10.41
CA ARG A 161 61.64 -19.49 -11.84
C ARG A 161 62.57 -20.30 -12.74
N SER A 162 63.84 -20.54 -12.38
CA SER A 162 64.77 -21.25 -13.28
C SER A 162 64.59 -22.77 -13.30
N ALA A 163 63.94 -23.37 -12.30
CA ALA A 163 63.49 -24.78 -12.38
C ALA A 163 62.47 -24.99 -13.52
N VAL A 164 61.55 -24.03 -13.73
CA VAL A 164 60.59 -24.04 -14.85
C VAL A 164 61.30 -23.86 -16.20
N TRP A 165 62.37 -23.06 -16.25
CA TRP A 165 63.20 -22.95 -17.45
C TRP A 165 64.00 -24.23 -17.72
N GLY A 166 64.50 -24.92 -16.68
CA GLY A 166 65.15 -26.22 -16.80
C GLY A 166 64.22 -27.32 -17.31
N GLU A 167 62.95 -27.34 -16.84
CA GLU A 167 61.89 -28.23 -17.36
C GLU A 167 61.65 -27.97 -18.86
N LYS A 168 61.48 -26.70 -19.26
CA LYS A 168 61.27 -26.33 -20.67
C LYS A 168 62.47 -26.61 -21.57
N TYR A 169 63.69 -26.42 -21.07
CA TYR A 169 64.92 -26.67 -21.83
C TYR A 169 65.19 -28.16 -22.00
N ALA A 170 64.99 -28.97 -20.96
CA ALA A 170 65.14 -30.43 -21.04
C ALA A 170 64.07 -31.07 -21.93
N VAL A 171 62.84 -30.53 -21.94
CA VAL A 171 61.81 -30.90 -22.92
C VAL A 171 62.24 -30.50 -24.33
N ALA A 172 62.73 -29.27 -24.55
CA ALA A 172 63.24 -28.84 -25.86
C ALA A 172 64.41 -29.69 -26.38
N GLU A 173 65.30 -30.15 -25.49
CA GLU A 173 66.43 -31.02 -25.83
C GLU A 173 65.96 -32.46 -26.14
N ALA A 174 65.00 -33.00 -25.39
CA ALA A 174 64.35 -34.29 -25.72
C ALA A 174 63.62 -34.23 -27.08
N LEU A 175 62.93 -33.11 -27.35
CA LEU A 175 62.27 -32.84 -28.63
C LEU A 175 63.28 -32.72 -29.79
N ALA A 176 64.42 -32.06 -29.56
CA ALA A 176 65.47 -31.91 -30.56
C ALA A 176 66.17 -33.24 -30.90
N VAL A 177 66.37 -34.11 -29.92
CA VAL A 177 66.91 -35.47 -30.11
C VAL A 177 65.95 -36.32 -30.94
N LEU A 178 64.65 -36.33 -30.58
CA LEU A 178 63.62 -37.03 -31.35
C LEU A 178 63.51 -36.51 -32.79
N ALA A 179 63.58 -35.18 -33.00
CA ALA A 179 63.57 -34.57 -34.32
C ALA A 179 64.83 -34.90 -35.16
N SER A 180 65.98 -35.09 -34.52
CA SER A 180 67.25 -35.41 -35.21
C SER A 180 67.38 -36.86 -35.69
N THR A 181 66.46 -37.75 -35.29
CA THR A 181 66.48 -39.19 -35.64
C THR A 181 65.86 -39.56 -36.99
N GLY A 182 65.42 -38.58 -37.80
CA GLY A 182 65.14 -38.81 -39.23
C GLY A 182 63.96 -39.72 -39.55
N PHE A 183 62.83 -39.59 -38.85
CA PHE A 183 61.58 -40.27 -39.20
C PHE A 183 60.62 -39.32 -39.92
N GLU A 184 60.60 -39.36 -41.25
CA GLU A 184 59.74 -38.54 -42.10
C GLU A 184 58.28 -39.01 -42.20
N ASN A 185 57.85 -40.08 -41.54
CA ASN A 185 56.43 -40.47 -41.53
C ASN A 185 56.03 -41.11 -40.19
N TYR A 186 55.05 -40.49 -39.52
CA TYR A 186 54.52 -40.81 -38.17
C TYR A 186 55.54 -40.49 -37.04
N SER A 187 55.33 -39.53 -36.12
CA SER A 187 54.16 -39.41 -35.25
C SER A 187 54.19 -38.07 -34.48
N ILE A 188 53.60 -37.02 -35.04
CA ILE A 188 53.17 -35.82 -34.27
C ILE A 188 52.39 -36.26 -33.02
N ASP A 189 51.64 -37.37 -33.10
CA ASP A 189 50.91 -37.97 -31.98
C ASP A 189 51.75 -38.35 -30.76
N VAL A 190 53.04 -38.71 -30.90
CA VAL A 190 53.86 -39.12 -29.74
C VAL A 190 54.40 -37.90 -29.02
N LEU A 191 54.76 -36.85 -29.77
CA LEU A 191 55.10 -35.53 -29.25
C LEU A 191 53.88 -34.87 -28.59
N PHE A 192 52.70 -35.04 -29.19
CA PHE A 192 51.42 -34.58 -28.62
C PHE A 192 51.08 -35.36 -27.34
N LYS A 193 51.20 -36.70 -27.34
CA LYS A 193 50.86 -37.57 -26.19
C LYS A 193 51.81 -37.38 -25.00
N LEU A 194 53.12 -37.19 -25.21
CA LEU A 194 54.08 -36.85 -24.14
C LEU A 194 53.86 -35.45 -23.55
N THR A 195 53.45 -34.48 -24.37
CA THR A 195 53.08 -33.14 -23.88
C THR A 195 51.78 -33.21 -23.07
N ILE A 196 50.82 -34.04 -23.51
CA ILE A 196 49.58 -34.35 -22.79
C ILE A 196 49.87 -35.04 -21.44
N ASP A 197 50.78 -36.01 -21.37
CA ASP A 197 51.10 -36.70 -20.11
C ASP A 197 51.78 -35.80 -19.07
N VAL A 198 52.59 -34.84 -19.52
CA VAL A 198 53.14 -33.77 -18.65
C VAL A 198 52.02 -32.85 -18.16
N LEU A 199 51.02 -32.53 -18.99
CA LEU A 199 49.83 -31.77 -18.60
C LEU A 199 48.93 -32.55 -17.61
N ILE A 200 48.82 -33.87 -17.75
CA ILE A 200 48.09 -34.76 -16.82
C ILE A 200 48.78 -34.79 -15.44
N LEU A 201 50.11 -34.87 -15.41
CA LEU A 201 50.90 -34.79 -14.17
C LEU A 201 50.78 -33.42 -13.48
N GLN A 202 50.74 -32.33 -14.26
CA GLN A 202 50.50 -30.98 -13.75
C GLN A 202 49.11 -30.84 -13.12
N ALA A 203 48.05 -31.34 -13.78
CA ALA A 203 46.69 -31.32 -13.23
C ALA A 203 46.58 -32.10 -11.90
N ARG A 204 47.23 -33.27 -11.79
CA ARG A 204 47.25 -34.04 -10.54
C ARG A 204 48.01 -33.34 -9.40
N PHE A 205 49.10 -32.64 -9.70
CA PHE A 205 49.84 -31.86 -8.70
C PHE A 205 49.09 -30.60 -8.27
N ALA A 206 48.40 -29.94 -9.22
CA ALA A 206 47.53 -28.81 -8.95
C ALA A 206 46.38 -29.20 -8.01
N LEU A 207 45.68 -30.30 -8.29
CA LEU A 207 44.60 -30.82 -7.44
C LEU A 207 45.07 -31.10 -6.00
N ARG A 208 46.29 -31.61 -5.81
CA ARG A 208 46.86 -31.83 -4.47
C ARG A 208 47.17 -30.54 -3.71
N ASN A 209 47.48 -29.45 -4.42
CA ASN A 209 47.76 -28.15 -3.82
C ASN A 209 46.51 -27.27 -3.66
N ILE A 210 45.37 -27.66 -4.23
CA ILE A 210 44.12 -26.92 -4.14
C ILE A 210 43.63 -26.81 -2.68
N SER A 211 43.90 -27.81 -1.84
CA SER A 211 43.54 -27.83 -0.41
C SER A 211 44.63 -27.29 0.52
N ASN A 212 45.64 -26.60 0.00
CA ASN A 212 46.74 -26.08 0.82
C ASN A 212 46.26 -24.98 1.77
N LYS A 213 46.83 -24.89 2.99
CA LYS A 213 46.51 -23.83 3.96
C LYS A 213 46.80 -22.42 3.44
N LEU A 214 47.86 -22.26 2.63
CA LEU A 214 48.28 -20.97 2.07
C LEU A 214 47.43 -20.60 0.85
N TYR A 215 46.75 -19.45 0.92
CA TYR A 215 45.94 -18.91 -0.17
C TYR A 215 46.70 -18.82 -1.50
N GLU A 216 47.91 -18.26 -1.49
CA GLU A 216 48.75 -18.14 -2.70
C GLU A 216 49.04 -19.49 -3.37
N ARG A 217 49.13 -20.58 -2.60
CA ARG A 217 49.32 -21.93 -3.17
C ARG A 217 48.05 -22.44 -3.83
N ARG A 218 46.87 -22.22 -3.21
CA ARG A 218 45.57 -22.56 -3.80
C ARG A 218 45.32 -21.78 -5.09
N LYS A 219 45.62 -20.48 -5.10
CA LYS A 219 45.49 -19.60 -6.27
C LYS A 219 46.36 -20.06 -7.44
N ASN A 220 47.64 -20.38 -7.18
CA ASN A 220 48.52 -20.91 -8.23
C ASN A 220 48.05 -22.28 -8.75
N ALA A 221 47.59 -23.16 -7.87
CA ALA A 221 47.00 -24.44 -8.27
C ALA A 221 45.74 -24.26 -9.12
N ALA A 222 44.88 -23.29 -8.80
CA ALA A 222 43.69 -22.98 -9.58
C ALA A 222 44.05 -22.47 -10.99
N LEU A 223 45.09 -21.64 -11.13
CA LEU A 223 45.60 -21.22 -12.45
C LEU A 223 46.13 -22.41 -13.27
N GLU A 224 46.78 -23.39 -12.62
CA GLU A 224 47.20 -24.62 -13.28
C GLU A 224 46.00 -25.47 -13.73
N VAL A 225 44.93 -25.55 -12.90
CA VAL A 225 43.65 -26.19 -13.27
C VAL A 225 43.01 -25.50 -14.47
N GLU A 226 42.93 -24.17 -14.47
CA GLU A 226 42.39 -23.37 -15.59
C GLU A 226 43.11 -23.68 -16.90
N VAL A 227 44.45 -23.68 -16.89
CA VAL A 227 45.27 -24.00 -18.06
C VAL A 227 45.05 -25.44 -18.53
N ALA A 228 44.98 -26.40 -17.59
CA ALA A 228 44.75 -27.80 -17.93
C ALA A 228 43.37 -28.00 -18.58
N VAL A 229 42.32 -27.45 -17.97
CA VAL A 229 40.94 -27.55 -18.49
C VAL A 229 40.82 -26.88 -19.86
N ARG A 230 41.43 -25.71 -20.06
CA ARG A 230 41.47 -25.03 -21.35
C ARG A 230 42.11 -25.89 -22.45
N ASN A 231 43.23 -26.55 -22.13
CA ASN A 231 43.92 -27.42 -23.07
C ASN A 231 43.11 -28.68 -23.39
N TYR A 232 42.45 -29.28 -22.39
CA TYR A 232 41.57 -30.42 -22.62
C TYR A 232 40.34 -30.06 -23.43
N ALA A 233 39.73 -28.90 -23.19
CA ALA A 233 38.62 -28.38 -23.99
C ALA A 233 39.04 -28.18 -25.44
N ALA A 234 40.19 -27.55 -25.68
CA ALA A 234 40.75 -27.37 -27.03
C ALA A 234 41.03 -28.70 -27.76
N ASN A 235 41.27 -29.78 -27.02
CA ASN A 235 41.51 -31.12 -27.56
C ASN A 235 40.25 -32.01 -27.62
N GLY A 236 39.10 -31.55 -27.12
CA GLY A 236 37.87 -32.35 -27.02
C GLY A 236 37.91 -33.47 -25.97
N ASP A 237 38.81 -33.41 -25.00
CA ASP A 237 39.01 -34.43 -23.96
C ASP A 237 37.96 -34.31 -22.82
N HIS A 238 36.68 -34.49 -23.14
CA HIS A 238 35.57 -34.29 -22.19
C HIS A 238 35.65 -35.14 -20.92
N ASP A 239 36.07 -36.41 -21.02
CA ASP A 239 36.20 -37.32 -19.87
C ASP A 239 37.20 -36.80 -18.81
N LYS A 240 38.28 -36.16 -19.26
CA LYS A 240 39.31 -35.61 -18.36
C LYS A 240 38.83 -34.35 -17.67
N ILE A 241 38.09 -33.51 -18.38
CA ILE A 241 37.45 -32.31 -17.82
C ILE A 241 36.47 -32.75 -16.73
N GLU A 242 35.63 -33.73 -17.03
CA GLU A 242 34.63 -34.25 -16.08
C GLU A 242 35.30 -34.84 -14.83
N ALA A 243 36.37 -35.62 -14.99
CA ALA A 243 37.14 -36.15 -13.85
C ALA A 243 37.77 -35.06 -12.97
N ILE A 244 38.23 -33.94 -13.57
CA ILE A 244 38.74 -32.78 -12.82
C ILE A 244 37.60 -32.12 -12.06
N ILE A 245 36.46 -31.87 -12.70
CA ILE A 245 35.28 -31.25 -12.08
C ILE A 245 34.80 -32.12 -10.91
N ASP A 246 34.60 -33.42 -11.11
CA ASP A 246 34.15 -34.35 -10.07
C ASP A 246 35.12 -34.36 -8.88
N SER A 247 36.44 -34.31 -9.14
CA SER A 247 37.45 -34.19 -8.07
C SER A 247 37.32 -32.88 -7.28
N LEU A 248 37.05 -31.77 -7.96
CA LEU A 248 36.84 -30.46 -7.33
C LEU A 248 35.55 -30.41 -6.51
N ILE A 249 34.47 -31.04 -7.00
CA ILE A 249 33.21 -31.17 -6.26
C ILE A 249 33.44 -31.93 -4.95
N LEU A 250 34.21 -33.03 -4.98
CA LEU A 250 34.57 -33.77 -3.77
C LEU A 250 35.31 -32.90 -2.74
N TYR A 251 36.16 -31.97 -3.17
CA TYR A 251 36.82 -31.03 -2.26
C TYR A 251 35.85 -30.01 -1.63
N VAL A 252 34.78 -29.62 -2.34
CA VAL A 252 33.73 -28.69 -1.85
C VAL A 252 32.77 -29.39 -0.89
N GLU A 253 32.22 -30.54 -1.29
CA GLU A 253 31.23 -31.27 -0.49
C GLU A 253 31.87 -31.94 0.74
N GLY A 254 33.13 -32.39 0.62
CA GLY A 254 33.88 -33.04 1.68
C GLY A 254 33.31 -34.42 2.08
N SER A 255 34.06 -35.15 2.91
CA SER A 255 33.54 -36.39 3.51
C SER A 255 32.54 -36.09 4.63
N PRO A 256 31.45 -36.86 4.79
CA PRO A 256 30.48 -36.65 5.86
C PRO A 256 31.16 -36.64 7.24
N GLY A 257 31.12 -35.50 7.93
CA GLY A 257 31.67 -35.34 9.28
C GLY A 257 33.12 -34.81 9.39
N SER A 258 33.81 -34.51 8.28
CA SER A 258 35.20 -34.03 8.33
C SER A 258 35.58 -33.09 7.16
N ALA A 259 34.74 -32.12 6.83
CA ALA A 259 35.05 -31.14 5.79
C ALA A 259 36.08 -30.11 6.32
N ASP A 260 37.29 -30.11 5.74
CA ASP A 260 38.32 -29.12 6.02
C ASP A 260 38.01 -27.81 5.28
N PRO A 261 37.90 -26.65 5.96
CA PRO A 261 37.59 -25.39 5.29
C PRO A 261 38.56 -25.02 4.18
N TYR A 262 39.85 -25.36 4.29
CA TYR A 262 40.83 -25.05 3.23
C TYR A 262 40.60 -25.89 1.99
N SER A 263 40.21 -27.17 2.15
CA SER A 263 39.75 -28.03 1.07
C SER A 263 38.54 -27.43 0.36
N GLN A 264 37.53 -26.98 1.11
CA GLN A 264 36.31 -26.41 0.53
C GLN A 264 36.59 -25.11 -0.22
N GLN A 265 37.37 -24.21 0.37
CA GLN A 265 37.83 -22.99 -0.29
C GLN A 265 38.61 -23.30 -1.56
N GLY A 266 39.49 -24.30 -1.51
CA GLY A 266 40.24 -24.79 -2.66
C GLY A 266 39.36 -25.29 -3.79
N GLY A 267 38.43 -26.19 -3.47
CA GLY A 267 37.47 -26.72 -4.43
C GLY A 267 36.66 -25.62 -5.10
N LEU A 268 36.17 -24.62 -4.35
CA LEU A 268 35.41 -23.48 -4.88
C LEU A 268 36.24 -22.64 -5.86
N ILE A 269 37.47 -22.28 -5.49
CA ILE A 269 38.39 -21.53 -6.37
C ILE A 269 38.72 -22.37 -7.62
N GLY A 270 38.93 -23.68 -7.45
CA GLY A 270 39.21 -24.59 -8.56
C GLY A 270 38.05 -24.76 -9.52
N LEU A 271 36.80 -24.85 -9.03
CA LEU A 271 35.60 -24.92 -9.88
C LEU A 271 35.42 -23.65 -10.72
N ALA A 272 35.64 -22.47 -10.11
CA ALA A 272 35.63 -21.21 -10.83
C ALA A 272 36.72 -21.17 -11.91
N ALA A 273 37.94 -21.59 -11.57
CA ALA A 273 39.06 -21.65 -12.52
C ALA A 273 38.84 -22.65 -13.66
N ALA A 274 38.25 -23.82 -13.38
CA ALA A 274 37.84 -24.78 -14.39
C ALA A 274 36.81 -24.18 -15.35
N THR A 275 35.81 -23.44 -14.83
CA THR A 275 34.82 -22.74 -15.64
C THR A 275 35.45 -21.66 -16.53
N VAL A 276 36.39 -20.88 -16.01
CA VAL A 276 37.16 -19.91 -16.80
C VAL A 276 38.00 -20.59 -17.88
N GLY A 277 38.55 -21.77 -17.60
CA GLY A 277 39.28 -22.60 -18.56
C GLY A 277 38.40 -23.11 -19.71
N LEU A 278 37.16 -23.51 -19.40
CA LEU A 278 36.16 -23.96 -20.37
C LEU A 278 35.66 -22.85 -21.30
N ALA A 279 35.64 -21.60 -20.83
CA ALA A 279 35.14 -20.44 -21.58
C ALA A 279 33.74 -20.70 -22.19
N GLY A 280 33.61 -20.75 -23.52
CA GLY A 280 32.33 -20.97 -24.20
C GLY A 280 31.73 -22.37 -24.00
N ASP A 281 32.56 -23.38 -23.67
CA ASP A 281 32.10 -24.76 -23.44
C ASP A 281 31.60 -24.98 -21.99
N ALA A 282 31.62 -23.93 -21.16
CA ALA A 282 31.23 -24.03 -19.76
C ALA A 282 29.77 -24.47 -19.56
N ASN A 283 28.87 -24.09 -20.48
CA ASN A 283 27.44 -24.37 -20.41
C ASN A 283 27.12 -25.88 -20.27
N GLN A 284 27.90 -26.75 -20.90
CA GLN A 284 27.72 -28.21 -20.83
C GLN A 284 27.94 -28.77 -19.42
N HIS A 285 28.73 -28.08 -18.59
CA HIS A 285 29.15 -28.55 -17.28
C HIS A 285 28.51 -27.79 -16.11
N LEU A 286 27.78 -26.70 -16.35
CA LEU A 286 27.19 -25.86 -15.30
C LEU A 286 26.28 -26.63 -14.34
N HIS A 287 25.52 -27.61 -14.83
CA HIS A 287 24.64 -28.47 -14.02
C HIS A 287 25.38 -29.28 -12.95
N LYS A 288 26.68 -29.54 -13.13
CA LYS A 288 27.53 -30.13 -12.10
C LYS A 288 28.24 -29.09 -11.25
N ILE A 289 28.64 -27.97 -11.85
CA ILE A 289 29.49 -26.97 -11.20
C ILE A 289 28.71 -26.06 -10.25
N VAL A 290 27.54 -25.55 -10.67
CA VAL A 290 26.79 -24.53 -9.91
C VAL A 290 26.17 -25.08 -8.62
N PRO A 291 25.47 -26.24 -8.62
CA PRO A 291 24.82 -26.74 -7.40
C PRO A 291 25.74 -26.88 -6.17
N PRO A 292 26.97 -27.45 -6.25
CA PRO A 292 27.84 -27.54 -5.08
C PRO A 292 28.35 -26.17 -4.60
N VAL A 293 28.54 -25.20 -5.51
CA VAL A 293 28.90 -23.82 -5.14
C VAL A 293 27.73 -23.15 -4.39
N VAL A 294 26.50 -23.31 -4.88
CA VAL A 294 25.30 -22.76 -4.22
C VAL A 294 25.07 -23.42 -2.86
N LYS A 295 25.23 -24.75 -2.74
CA LYS A 295 25.17 -25.45 -1.45
C LYS A 295 26.20 -24.90 -0.44
N ALA A 296 27.37 -24.48 -0.92
CA ALA A 296 28.42 -23.93 -0.05
C ALA A 296 28.03 -22.60 0.63
N PHE A 297 27.03 -21.87 0.10
CA PHE A 297 26.44 -20.71 0.75
C PHE A 297 25.79 -21.04 2.11
N ALA A 298 25.24 -22.24 2.26
CA ALA A 298 24.55 -22.66 3.47
C ALA A 298 25.48 -23.30 4.53
N ILE A 299 26.80 -23.36 4.29
CA ILE A 299 27.75 -23.97 5.23
C ILE A 299 27.83 -23.12 6.52
N LYS A 300 27.34 -23.73 7.61
CA LYS A 300 27.31 -23.12 8.94
C LYS A 300 28.72 -23.05 9.54
N GLY A 301 29.07 -21.90 10.10
CA GLY A 301 30.23 -21.74 10.99
C GLY A 301 31.55 -21.25 10.36
N ASP A 302 31.66 -21.15 9.03
CA ASP A 302 32.86 -20.61 8.37
C ASP A 302 32.49 -19.51 7.36
N SER A 303 32.75 -18.24 7.72
CA SER A 303 32.47 -17.10 6.85
C SER A 303 33.41 -17.03 5.64
N LYS A 304 34.62 -17.58 5.71
CA LYS A 304 35.54 -17.61 4.58
C LYS A 304 35.04 -18.55 3.49
N VAL A 305 34.52 -19.72 3.85
CA VAL A 305 33.94 -20.65 2.87
C VAL A 305 32.77 -19.98 2.13
N ARG A 306 31.87 -19.29 2.86
CA ARG A 306 30.75 -18.55 2.23
C ARG A 306 31.23 -17.40 1.35
N TYR A 307 32.25 -16.65 1.78
CA TYR A 307 32.90 -15.62 0.96
C TYR A 307 33.46 -16.20 -0.35
N TYR A 308 34.24 -17.28 -0.27
CA TYR A 308 34.82 -17.90 -1.46
C TYR A 308 33.77 -18.56 -2.36
N ALA A 309 32.64 -19.00 -1.81
CA ALA A 309 31.51 -19.45 -2.62
C ALA A 309 30.93 -18.27 -3.42
N CYS A 310 30.82 -17.07 -2.82
CA CYS A 310 30.33 -15.87 -3.52
C CYS A 310 31.31 -15.46 -4.62
N GLU A 311 32.61 -15.45 -4.32
CA GLU A 311 33.66 -15.15 -5.28
C GLU A 311 33.70 -16.17 -6.43
N ALA A 312 33.56 -17.46 -6.12
CA ALA A 312 33.50 -18.52 -7.12
C ALA A 312 32.30 -18.34 -8.06
N LEU A 313 31.10 -18.16 -7.50
CA LEU A 313 29.89 -17.96 -8.32
C LEU A 313 29.95 -16.66 -9.13
N TYR A 314 30.53 -15.59 -8.59
CA TYR A 314 30.76 -14.35 -9.34
C TYR A 314 31.63 -14.59 -10.59
N ASN A 315 32.74 -15.32 -10.44
CA ASN A 315 33.62 -15.63 -11.56
C ASN A 315 32.96 -16.58 -12.57
N ILE A 316 32.18 -17.56 -12.10
CA ILE A 316 31.39 -18.46 -12.96
C ILE A 316 30.37 -17.66 -13.77
N ALA A 317 29.51 -16.88 -13.10
CA ALA A 317 28.47 -16.08 -13.73
C ALA A 317 29.05 -15.02 -14.70
N LYS A 318 30.21 -14.45 -14.39
CA LYS A 318 30.89 -13.49 -15.27
C LYS A 318 31.30 -14.10 -16.61
N VAL A 319 31.67 -15.39 -16.61
CA VAL A 319 32.06 -16.13 -17.82
C VAL A 319 30.83 -16.64 -18.57
N THR A 320 29.88 -17.24 -17.86
CA THR A 320 28.75 -17.94 -18.50
C THR A 320 27.56 -17.06 -18.83
N ARG A 321 27.46 -15.87 -18.24
CA ARG A 321 26.42 -14.87 -18.53
C ARG A 321 25.02 -15.50 -18.51
N GLY A 322 24.26 -15.39 -19.59
CA GLY A 322 22.88 -15.88 -19.68
C GLY A 322 22.71 -17.35 -19.28
N ASP A 323 23.70 -18.21 -19.54
CA ASP A 323 23.61 -19.65 -19.23
C ASP A 323 23.48 -19.94 -17.72
N VAL A 324 23.87 -18.98 -16.85
CA VAL A 324 23.70 -19.14 -15.39
C VAL A 324 22.24 -18.98 -14.95
N MET A 325 21.36 -18.43 -15.80
CA MET A 325 19.95 -18.17 -15.48
C MET A 325 19.15 -19.45 -15.23
N PHE A 326 19.59 -20.59 -15.75
CA PHE A 326 18.98 -21.89 -15.43
C PHE A 326 18.98 -22.19 -13.91
N PHE A 327 19.94 -21.63 -13.17
CA PHE A 327 20.07 -21.81 -11.72
C PHE A 327 19.57 -20.59 -10.92
N PHE A 328 18.90 -19.63 -11.58
CA PHE A 328 18.57 -18.34 -10.99
C PHE A 328 17.81 -18.46 -9.66
N ASN A 329 16.79 -19.31 -9.59
CA ASN A 329 15.97 -19.46 -8.39
C ASN A 329 16.79 -19.95 -7.19
N ASP A 330 17.68 -20.92 -7.40
CA ASP A 330 18.57 -21.44 -6.35
C ASP A 330 19.60 -20.38 -5.91
N ILE A 331 20.15 -19.63 -6.88
CA ILE A 331 21.09 -18.55 -6.63
C ILE A 331 20.40 -17.42 -5.83
N PHE A 332 19.23 -16.98 -6.27
CA PHE A 332 18.45 -15.94 -5.59
C PHE A 332 18.09 -16.37 -4.17
N GLU A 333 17.62 -17.60 -3.97
CA GLU A 333 17.28 -18.10 -2.64
C GLU A 333 18.48 -18.05 -1.70
N ALA A 334 19.66 -18.46 -2.18
CA ALA A 334 20.87 -18.40 -1.39
C ALA A 334 21.34 -16.96 -1.12
N LEU A 335 21.36 -16.10 -2.13
CA LEU A 335 21.72 -14.67 -1.99
C LEU A 335 20.78 -13.95 -1.03
N SER A 336 19.47 -14.21 -1.11
CA SER A 336 18.48 -13.62 -0.21
C SER A 336 18.81 -13.92 1.25
N THR A 337 19.31 -15.13 1.53
CA THR A 337 19.67 -15.57 2.88
C THR A 337 21.02 -14.99 3.31
N LEU A 338 22.00 -14.98 2.41
CA LEU A 338 23.34 -14.44 2.66
C LEU A 338 23.38 -12.91 2.77
N SER A 339 22.41 -12.19 2.22
CA SER A 339 22.30 -10.74 2.44
C SER A 339 22.19 -10.39 3.93
N ALA A 340 21.64 -11.32 4.72
CA ALA A 340 21.52 -11.22 6.17
C ALA A 340 22.65 -11.93 6.94
N ASP A 341 23.80 -12.23 6.31
CA ASP A 341 24.92 -12.92 6.96
C ASP A 341 25.48 -12.09 8.13
N GLY A 342 26.01 -12.75 9.16
CA GLY A 342 26.61 -12.08 10.32
C GLY A 342 27.99 -11.48 10.04
N ASP A 343 28.66 -11.87 8.95
CA ASP A 343 29.99 -11.37 8.57
C ASP A 343 29.88 -10.32 7.44
N SER A 344 30.34 -9.10 7.72
CA SER A 344 30.29 -7.97 6.76
C SER A 344 31.11 -8.21 5.48
N ILE A 345 32.15 -9.05 5.53
CA ILE A 345 32.96 -9.40 4.36
C ILE A 345 32.13 -10.28 3.41
N VAL A 346 31.35 -11.21 3.97
CA VAL A 346 30.43 -12.04 3.18
C VAL A 346 29.33 -11.16 2.58
N GLN A 347 28.72 -10.26 3.36
CA GLN A 347 27.73 -9.31 2.84
C GLN A 347 28.28 -8.48 1.67
N SER A 348 29.51 -7.99 1.79
CA SER A 348 30.16 -7.22 0.71
C SER A 348 30.35 -8.05 -0.57
N ALA A 349 30.71 -9.34 -0.44
CA ALA A 349 30.81 -10.24 -1.58
C ALA A 349 29.44 -10.57 -2.20
N VAL A 350 28.42 -10.75 -1.37
CA VAL A 350 27.03 -10.96 -1.80
C VAL A 350 26.54 -9.76 -2.59
N HIS A 351 26.82 -8.52 -2.18
CA HIS A 351 26.43 -7.33 -2.93
C HIS A 351 27.06 -7.24 -4.33
N LEU A 352 28.34 -7.64 -4.47
CA LEU A 352 29.00 -7.67 -5.78
C LEU A 352 28.39 -8.73 -6.70
N LEU A 353 28.08 -9.91 -6.14
CA LEU A 353 27.44 -11.00 -6.85
C LEU A 353 25.99 -10.65 -7.22
N ASP A 354 25.22 -10.10 -6.28
CA ASP A 354 23.86 -9.60 -6.50
C ASP A 354 23.83 -8.62 -7.68
N ARG A 355 24.71 -7.62 -7.68
CA ARG A 355 24.81 -6.66 -8.79
C ARG A 355 25.09 -7.35 -10.13
N LEU A 356 26.03 -8.29 -10.18
CA LEU A 356 26.33 -9.00 -11.42
C LEU A 356 25.13 -9.85 -11.91
N ILE A 357 24.45 -10.54 -11.00
CA ILE A 357 23.28 -11.36 -11.35
C ILE A 357 22.14 -10.45 -11.85
N LYS A 358 21.95 -9.27 -11.25
CA LYS A 358 21.03 -8.24 -11.72
C LYS A 358 21.38 -7.78 -13.14
N ASP A 359 22.63 -7.44 -13.40
CA ASP A 359 23.10 -7.04 -14.73
C ASP A 359 22.82 -8.16 -15.77
N ILE A 360 23.09 -9.43 -15.41
CA ILE A 360 22.81 -10.58 -16.30
C ILE A 360 21.31 -10.78 -16.54
N VAL A 361 20.46 -10.64 -15.52
CA VAL A 361 19.00 -10.74 -15.66
C VAL A 361 18.48 -9.68 -16.63
N THR A 362 18.99 -8.45 -16.56
CA THR A 362 18.58 -7.38 -17.49
C THR A 362 19.08 -7.57 -18.92
N GLU A 363 20.13 -8.38 -19.14
CA GLU A 363 20.72 -8.63 -20.45
C GLU A 363 20.27 -9.97 -21.08
N SER A 364 19.60 -10.85 -20.33
CA SER A 364 19.30 -12.23 -20.72
C SER A 364 17.83 -12.46 -21.01
N ASP A 365 17.56 -13.15 -22.13
CA ASP A 365 16.24 -13.63 -22.54
C ASP A 365 15.83 -14.97 -21.88
N GLN A 366 16.74 -15.61 -21.13
CA GLN A 366 16.50 -16.90 -20.47
C GLN A 366 15.81 -16.77 -19.11
N PHE A 367 15.67 -15.55 -18.58
CA PHE A 367 15.05 -15.31 -17.28
C PHE A 367 13.52 -15.49 -17.34
N SER A 368 12.98 -16.40 -16.53
CA SER A 368 11.54 -16.64 -16.41
C SER A 368 10.97 -15.97 -15.15
N ILE A 369 10.31 -14.83 -15.33
CA ILE A 369 9.61 -14.15 -14.23
C ILE A 369 8.53 -15.05 -13.60
N GLN A 370 7.83 -15.85 -14.41
CA GLN A 370 6.73 -16.72 -13.94
C GLN A 370 7.20 -17.77 -12.93
N GLU A 371 8.39 -18.34 -13.12
CA GLU A 371 8.97 -19.31 -12.19
C GLU A 371 9.52 -18.64 -10.92
N PHE A 372 9.92 -17.37 -11.02
CA PHE A 372 10.51 -16.62 -9.93
C PHE A 372 9.47 -16.08 -8.93
N ILE A 373 8.32 -15.58 -9.40
CA ILE A 373 7.31 -14.92 -8.55
C ILE A 373 6.87 -15.76 -7.33
N PRO A 374 6.66 -17.09 -7.41
CA PRO A 374 6.36 -17.90 -6.23
C PRO A 374 7.46 -17.88 -5.17
N LEU A 375 8.73 -17.82 -5.58
CA LEU A 375 9.88 -17.69 -4.65
C LEU A 375 9.90 -16.29 -4.03
N LEU A 376 9.73 -15.23 -4.83
CA LEU A 376 9.68 -13.86 -4.34
C LEU A 376 8.57 -13.68 -3.29
N ARG A 377 7.35 -14.12 -3.61
CA ARG A 377 6.18 -14.06 -2.72
C ARG A 377 6.46 -14.68 -1.35
N ARG A 378 7.07 -15.87 -1.31
CA ARG A 378 7.42 -16.56 -0.05
C ARG A 378 8.42 -15.76 0.80
N LYS A 379 9.27 -14.94 0.19
CA LYS A 379 10.28 -14.13 0.88
C LYS A 379 9.75 -12.76 1.33
N MET A 380 8.63 -12.28 0.80
CA MET A 380 8.06 -10.97 1.15
C MET A 380 7.68 -10.81 2.63
N SER A 381 7.46 -11.91 3.36
CA SER A 381 7.19 -11.89 4.80
C SER A 381 8.45 -11.82 5.67
N ALA A 382 9.64 -11.66 5.08
CA ALA A 382 10.90 -11.54 5.83
C ALA A 382 10.85 -10.39 6.83
N LEU A 383 11.55 -10.55 7.97
CA LEU A 383 11.69 -9.51 9.00
C LEU A 383 13.10 -8.90 9.07
N ASN A 384 14.09 -9.55 8.46
CA ASN A 384 15.47 -9.08 8.50
C ASN A 384 15.63 -7.85 7.57
N PRO A 385 16.19 -6.71 8.07
CA PRO A 385 16.34 -5.49 7.28
C PRO A 385 17.17 -5.67 6.00
N PHE A 386 18.29 -6.40 6.06
CA PHE A 386 19.16 -6.60 4.89
C PHE A 386 18.45 -7.42 3.80
N MET A 387 17.69 -8.45 4.21
CA MET A 387 16.89 -9.23 3.28
C MET A 387 15.76 -8.38 2.67
N ARG A 388 15.10 -7.51 3.44
CA ARG A 388 14.07 -6.60 2.91
C ARG A 388 14.65 -5.63 1.89
N GLN A 389 15.80 -5.01 2.19
CA GLN A 389 16.51 -4.13 1.25
C GLN A 389 16.90 -4.87 -0.04
N PHE A 390 17.38 -6.12 0.09
CA PHE A 390 17.65 -6.99 -1.05
C PHE A 390 16.40 -7.23 -1.90
N LEU A 391 15.27 -7.58 -1.28
CA LEU A 391 14.01 -7.86 -1.98
C LEU A 391 13.44 -6.63 -2.69
N VAL A 392 13.40 -5.46 -2.04
CA VAL A 392 12.92 -4.23 -2.69
C VAL A 392 13.80 -3.88 -3.89
N GLY A 393 15.12 -4.00 -3.75
CA GLY A 393 16.05 -3.74 -4.85
C GLY A 393 15.95 -4.72 -6.02
N TRP A 394 15.39 -5.91 -5.83
CA TRP A 394 15.05 -6.84 -6.91
C TRP A 394 13.72 -6.48 -7.57
N ILE A 395 12.71 -6.11 -6.78
CA ILE A 395 11.41 -5.69 -7.29
C ILE A 395 11.57 -4.45 -8.19
N THR A 396 12.30 -3.43 -7.74
CA THR A 396 12.51 -2.20 -8.52
C THR A 396 13.32 -2.44 -9.80
N LEU A 397 14.31 -3.34 -9.76
CA LEU A 397 15.04 -3.71 -10.96
C LEU A 397 14.12 -4.37 -11.99
N LEU A 398 13.37 -5.40 -11.56
CA LEU A 398 12.51 -6.16 -12.46
C LEU A 398 11.41 -5.29 -13.06
N ASP A 399 10.90 -4.32 -12.29
CA ASP A 399 9.93 -3.33 -12.75
C ASP A 399 10.51 -2.40 -13.83
N SER A 400 11.80 -2.05 -13.71
CA SER A 400 12.49 -1.22 -14.70
C SER A 400 12.80 -1.92 -16.04
N VAL A 401 12.59 -3.24 -16.15
CA VAL A 401 12.84 -4.01 -17.38
C VAL A 401 11.59 -4.01 -18.26
N PRO A 402 11.60 -3.37 -19.45
CA PRO A 402 10.40 -3.21 -20.28
C PRO A 402 9.72 -4.50 -20.74
N GLU A 403 10.49 -5.59 -20.87
CA GLU A 403 9.98 -6.90 -21.28
C GLU A 403 9.26 -7.65 -20.14
N ILE A 404 9.42 -7.22 -18.89
CA ILE A 404 8.84 -7.87 -17.71
C ILE A 404 7.60 -7.11 -17.26
N ASP A 405 6.44 -7.76 -17.34
CA ASP A 405 5.19 -7.22 -16.79
C ASP A 405 5.11 -7.47 -15.27
N MET A 406 5.76 -6.61 -14.49
CA MET A 406 5.69 -6.66 -13.02
C MET A 406 4.31 -6.24 -12.48
N LEU A 407 3.59 -5.37 -13.19
CA LEU A 407 2.23 -4.95 -12.82
C LEU A 407 1.26 -6.13 -12.72
N GLY A 408 1.36 -7.10 -13.64
CA GLY A 408 0.57 -8.32 -13.60
C GLY A 408 0.74 -9.15 -12.33
N PHE A 409 1.89 -9.05 -11.66
CA PHE A 409 2.22 -9.78 -10.42
C PHE A 409 2.13 -8.92 -9.16
N LEU A 410 1.92 -7.61 -9.29
CA LEU A 410 1.81 -6.67 -8.17
C LEU A 410 0.81 -7.10 -7.09
N PRO A 411 -0.40 -7.64 -7.39
CA PRO A 411 -1.32 -8.10 -6.35
C PRO A 411 -0.72 -9.11 -5.36
N ASP A 412 0.26 -9.91 -5.80
CA ASP A 412 0.88 -10.95 -4.99
C ASP A 412 2.01 -10.44 -4.09
N ILE A 413 2.58 -9.25 -4.39
CA ILE A 413 3.72 -8.67 -3.67
C ILE A 413 3.38 -7.36 -2.94
N LEU A 414 2.26 -6.71 -3.29
CA LEU A 414 1.83 -5.41 -2.77
C LEU A 414 1.80 -5.39 -1.24
N ASP A 415 1.20 -6.42 -0.63
CA ASP A 415 1.11 -6.53 0.83
C ASP A 415 2.49 -6.56 1.50
N GLY A 416 3.45 -7.23 0.86
CA GLY A 416 4.84 -7.28 1.27
C GLY A 416 5.53 -5.92 1.24
N LEU A 417 5.32 -5.14 0.19
CA LEU A 417 5.85 -3.77 0.08
C LEU A 417 5.27 -2.86 1.18
N PHE A 418 3.98 -2.95 1.46
CA PHE A 418 3.36 -2.23 2.58
C PHE A 418 3.91 -2.67 3.95
N ASN A 419 4.28 -3.95 4.13
CA ASN A 419 4.97 -4.38 5.34
C ASN A 419 6.36 -3.73 5.50
N MET A 420 7.05 -3.44 4.40
CA MET A 420 8.35 -2.78 4.37
C MET A 420 8.25 -1.26 4.52
N LEU A 421 7.12 -0.65 4.13
CA LEU A 421 6.81 0.76 4.38
C LEU A 421 6.73 1.09 5.89
N ASN A 422 6.43 0.08 6.72
CA ASN A 422 6.43 0.16 8.18
C ASN A 422 7.70 -0.44 8.83
N ASP A 423 8.81 -0.53 8.09
CA ASP A 423 10.08 -1.05 8.63
C ASP A 423 10.70 -0.10 9.66
N GLN A 424 11.54 -0.61 10.57
CA GLN A 424 12.30 0.21 11.52
C GLN A 424 13.41 1.02 10.82
N SER A 425 14.00 0.47 9.75
CA SER A 425 15.02 1.13 8.95
C SER A 425 14.42 2.21 8.05
N HIS A 426 14.93 3.44 8.16
CA HIS A 426 14.50 4.56 7.31
C HIS A 426 14.77 4.29 5.82
N GLU A 427 15.91 3.71 5.51
CA GLU A 427 16.30 3.45 4.12
C GLU A 427 15.35 2.45 3.44
N ILE A 428 14.92 1.41 4.16
CA ILE A 428 13.96 0.42 3.64
C ILE A 428 12.59 1.06 3.43
N ARG A 429 12.12 1.88 4.38
CA ARG A 429 10.87 2.63 4.22
C ARG A 429 10.91 3.52 2.99
N GLN A 430 12.02 4.22 2.77
CA GLN A 430 12.20 5.10 1.62
C GLN A 430 12.19 4.34 0.30
N GLN A 431 12.89 3.20 0.24
CA GLN A 431 12.89 2.35 -0.97
C GLN A 431 11.52 1.74 -1.26
N ALA A 432 10.80 1.31 -0.23
CA ALA A 432 9.44 0.77 -0.38
C ALA A 432 8.45 1.86 -0.81
N ASP A 433 8.54 3.07 -0.25
CA ASP A 433 7.74 4.23 -0.64
C ASP A 433 7.99 4.62 -2.11
N GLU A 434 9.25 4.67 -2.55
CA GLU A 434 9.59 4.97 -3.95
C GLU A 434 9.04 3.90 -4.91
N ALA A 435 9.26 2.63 -4.61
CA ALA A 435 8.73 1.52 -5.42
C ALA A 435 7.19 1.58 -5.53
N LEU A 436 6.50 1.85 -4.42
CA LEU A 436 5.03 2.01 -4.43
C LEU A 436 4.61 3.24 -5.27
N ARG A 437 5.37 4.33 -5.25
CA ARG A 437 5.05 5.51 -6.08
C ARG A 437 5.23 5.24 -7.58
N GLU A 438 6.29 4.53 -7.94
CA GLU A 438 6.56 4.12 -9.32
C GLU A 438 5.41 3.22 -9.83
N PHE A 439 5.08 2.14 -9.12
CA PHE A 439 3.95 1.27 -9.48
C PHE A 439 2.63 2.03 -9.61
N LEU A 440 2.32 2.95 -8.70
CA LEU A 440 1.09 3.74 -8.79
C LEU A 440 1.09 4.65 -10.03
N GLN A 441 2.26 5.20 -10.40
CA GLN A 441 2.41 6.01 -11.59
C GLN A 441 2.27 5.19 -12.88
N GLU A 442 2.71 3.94 -12.88
CA GLU A 442 2.50 3.02 -14.00
C GLU A 442 1.04 2.59 -14.14
N ILE A 443 0.37 2.27 -13.04
CA ILE A 443 -1.07 1.95 -13.00
C ILE A 443 -1.92 3.06 -13.64
N LYS A 444 -1.52 4.34 -13.49
CA LYS A 444 -2.20 5.48 -14.12
C LYS A 444 -2.14 5.46 -15.65
N ASN A 445 -1.13 4.82 -16.22
CA ASN A 445 -0.90 4.77 -17.66
C ASN A 445 -1.24 3.39 -18.28
N ALA A 446 -1.50 2.38 -17.44
CA ALA A 446 -1.81 1.03 -17.88
C ALA A 446 -3.24 0.90 -18.46
N GLN A 447 -3.40 0.02 -19.45
CA GLN A 447 -4.70 -0.23 -20.09
C GLN A 447 -5.57 -1.26 -19.35
N SER A 448 -4.94 -2.20 -18.65
CA SER A 448 -5.59 -3.29 -17.93
C SER A 448 -4.90 -3.49 -16.59
N VAL A 449 -5.66 -3.38 -15.49
CA VAL A 449 -5.15 -3.47 -14.12
C VAL A 449 -6.15 -4.25 -13.27
N ASP A 450 -5.66 -5.16 -12.42
CA ASP A 450 -6.48 -5.89 -11.46
C ASP A 450 -6.72 -5.05 -10.19
N TYR A 451 -7.62 -4.08 -10.29
CA TYR A 451 -7.96 -3.21 -9.16
C TYR A 451 -8.59 -3.97 -7.99
N GLY A 452 -9.34 -5.05 -8.25
CA GLY A 452 -10.12 -5.77 -7.24
C GLY A 452 -9.25 -6.43 -6.18
N ARG A 453 -8.29 -7.26 -6.58
CA ARG A 453 -7.39 -7.95 -5.62
C ARG A 453 -6.53 -6.96 -4.84
N MET A 454 -6.01 -5.93 -5.51
CA MET A 454 -5.21 -4.90 -4.86
C MET A 454 -6.03 -4.04 -3.90
N ALA A 455 -7.27 -3.69 -4.24
CA ALA A 455 -8.14 -2.91 -3.37
C ALA A 455 -8.42 -3.62 -2.04
N ASN A 456 -8.59 -4.95 -2.04
CA ASN A 456 -8.76 -5.73 -0.81
C ASN A 456 -7.54 -5.56 0.13
N ILE A 457 -6.33 -5.62 -0.42
CA ILE A 457 -5.09 -5.40 0.34
C ILE A 457 -5.06 -3.97 0.89
N LEU A 458 -5.35 -2.97 0.05
CA LEU A 458 -5.33 -1.55 0.43
C LEU A 458 -6.35 -1.23 1.53
N VAL A 459 -7.54 -1.80 1.47
CA VAL A 459 -8.57 -1.66 2.51
C VAL A 459 -8.05 -2.16 3.86
N GLN A 460 -7.37 -3.32 3.88
CA GLN A 460 -6.78 -3.84 5.12
C GLN A 460 -5.64 -2.94 5.62
N ARG A 461 -4.79 -2.46 4.70
CA ARG A 461 -3.63 -1.61 5.03
C ARG A 461 -4.02 -0.21 5.48
N ALA A 462 -5.12 0.33 4.98
CA ALA A 462 -5.69 1.60 5.44
C ALA A 462 -6.24 1.55 6.87
N LYS A 463 -6.36 0.36 7.49
CA LYS A 463 -6.66 0.18 8.92
C LYS A 463 -5.42 0.03 9.81
N SER A 464 -4.22 0.08 9.23
CA SER A 464 -2.96 -0.10 9.97
C SER A 464 -2.79 0.92 11.10
N ALA A 465 -2.11 0.53 12.18
CA ALA A 465 -1.73 1.47 13.24
C ALA A 465 -0.69 2.50 12.74
N ASP A 466 0.11 2.13 11.75
CA ASP A 466 1.13 3.01 11.16
C ASP A 466 0.50 4.07 10.25
N GLN A 467 0.89 5.32 10.49
CA GLN A 467 0.32 6.50 9.82
C GLN A 467 0.69 6.55 8.34
N LEU A 468 1.94 6.24 7.98
CA LEU A 468 2.42 6.31 6.60
C LEU A 468 1.74 5.24 5.73
N THR A 469 1.62 4.03 6.27
CA THR A 469 0.87 2.92 5.67
C THR A 469 -0.57 3.31 5.38
N ARG A 470 -1.28 3.91 6.37
CA ARG A 470 -2.66 4.35 6.16
C ARG A 470 -2.78 5.41 5.07
N LEU A 471 -1.93 6.43 5.11
CA LEU A 471 -1.95 7.52 4.13
C LEU A 471 -1.71 6.99 2.72
N THR A 472 -0.64 6.22 2.52
CA THR A 472 -0.28 5.64 1.22
C THR A 472 -1.39 4.72 0.70
N SER A 473 -1.99 3.92 1.58
CA SER A 473 -3.11 3.05 1.20
C SER A 473 -4.32 3.87 0.72
N LEU A 474 -4.65 4.97 1.40
CA LEU A 474 -5.76 5.85 1.01
C LEU A 474 -5.47 6.62 -0.29
N GLU A 475 -4.23 7.05 -0.51
CA GLU A 475 -3.83 7.69 -1.76
C GLU A 475 -3.99 6.73 -2.95
N TRP A 476 -3.60 5.47 -2.77
CA TRP A 476 -3.84 4.42 -3.77
C TRP A 476 -5.34 4.19 -3.99
N ILE A 477 -6.13 4.04 -2.91
CA ILE A 477 -7.59 3.88 -3.01
C ILE A 477 -8.22 5.04 -3.78
N LYS A 478 -7.81 6.29 -3.51
CA LYS A 478 -8.29 7.47 -4.23
C LYS A 478 -8.04 7.38 -5.72
N GLU A 479 -6.82 7.05 -6.12
CA GLU A 479 -6.46 6.94 -7.54
C GLU A 479 -7.15 5.74 -8.20
N PHE A 480 -7.31 4.63 -7.48
CA PHE A 480 -8.09 3.48 -7.93
C PHE A 480 -9.54 3.86 -8.19
N VAL A 481 -10.18 4.61 -7.29
CA VAL A 481 -11.55 5.09 -7.48
C VAL A 481 -11.69 5.95 -8.75
N LYS A 482 -10.69 6.79 -9.05
CA LYS A 482 -10.68 7.63 -10.25
C LYS A 482 -10.48 6.82 -11.55
N LEU A 483 -9.58 5.84 -11.53
CA LEU A 483 -9.16 5.09 -12.72
C LEU A 483 -10.01 3.84 -12.96
N GLY A 484 -10.11 3.01 -11.93
CA GLY A 484 -10.77 1.70 -11.96
C GLY A 484 -12.28 1.77 -11.73
N GLY A 485 -12.79 2.89 -11.20
CA GLY A 485 -14.21 3.22 -11.05
C GLY A 485 -15.12 2.02 -10.76
N GLN A 486 -15.66 1.44 -11.83
CA GLN A 486 -16.65 0.36 -11.82
C GLN A 486 -16.12 -1.00 -11.34
N GLN A 487 -14.82 -1.31 -11.53
CA GLN A 487 -14.22 -2.57 -11.06
C GLN A 487 -14.09 -2.66 -9.53
N LEU A 488 -14.25 -1.54 -8.84
CA LEU A 488 -14.07 -1.42 -7.39
C LEU A 488 -15.38 -1.51 -6.60
N GLN A 489 -16.52 -1.64 -7.28
CA GLN A 489 -17.83 -1.73 -6.61
C GLN A 489 -17.97 -3.00 -5.76
N TYR A 490 -17.21 -4.05 -6.07
CA TYR A 490 -17.20 -5.34 -5.35
C TYR A 490 -15.89 -5.58 -4.57
N ALA A 491 -15.00 -4.59 -4.47
CA ALA A 491 -13.78 -4.73 -3.66
C ALA A 491 -14.15 -4.79 -2.16
N GLY A 492 -13.81 -5.90 -1.52
CA GLY A 492 -14.22 -6.27 -0.15
C GLY A 492 -15.11 -7.54 -0.09
N GLU A 493 -15.50 -8.10 -1.24
CA GLU A 493 -16.22 -9.37 -1.31
C GLU A 493 -15.26 -10.56 -1.51
N ASP A 494 -14.61 -11.03 -0.44
CA ASP A 494 -14.09 -12.40 -0.47
C ASP A 494 -15.28 -13.38 -0.52
N GLU A 495 -15.25 -14.30 -1.49
CA GLU A 495 -16.20 -15.41 -1.69
C GLU A 495 -15.93 -16.61 -0.76
N SER A 496 -14.93 -16.52 0.12
CA SER A 496 -14.58 -17.59 1.06
C SER A 496 -15.52 -17.58 2.28
N GLU A 497 -16.52 -18.47 2.31
CA GLU A 497 -17.38 -18.72 3.49
C GLU A 497 -16.59 -19.13 4.76
N GLU A 498 -15.32 -19.51 4.64
CA GLU A 498 -14.48 -20.00 5.74
C GLU A 498 -13.81 -18.89 6.58
N ASP A 499 -13.73 -17.64 6.10
CA ASP A 499 -13.07 -16.51 6.80
C ASP A 499 -14.07 -15.50 7.41
N LYS A 500 -15.13 -16.01 8.06
CA LYS A 500 -15.98 -15.15 8.89
C LYS A 500 -15.15 -14.57 10.06
N PRO A 501 -15.06 -13.24 10.22
CA PRO A 501 -14.36 -12.64 11.36
C PRO A 501 -15.04 -13.08 12.66
N LYS A 502 -14.26 -13.70 13.57
CA LYS A 502 -14.72 -14.20 14.87
C LYS A 502 -15.25 -13.10 15.82
N ASP A 503 -15.05 -11.83 15.46
CA ASP A 503 -15.33 -10.66 16.31
C ASP A 503 -16.70 -10.02 16.06
N GLY A 504 -17.56 -10.59 15.21
CA GLY A 504 -18.91 -10.07 14.97
C GLY A 504 -18.98 -8.72 14.23
N LYS A 505 -17.83 -8.21 13.73
CA LYS A 505 -17.79 -7.07 12.81
C LYS A 505 -18.29 -7.47 11.43
N SER A 506 -19.07 -6.60 10.81
CA SER A 506 -19.79 -6.92 9.58
C SER A 506 -18.85 -6.99 8.38
N LYS A 507 -19.16 -7.85 7.39
CA LYS A 507 -18.42 -7.94 6.12
C LYS A 507 -18.27 -6.57 5.43
N GLU A 508 -19.21 -5.66 5.68
CA GLU A 508 -19.27 -4.32 5.08
C GLU A 508 -18.33 -3.29 5.76
N ASP A 509 -17.84 -3.55 6.98
CA ASP A 509 -16.80 -2.73 7.63
C ASP A 509 -15.46 -2.82 6.90
N ASN A 510 -15.29 -3.83 6.03
CA ASN A 510 -14.14 -4.04 5.13
C ASN A 510 -14.41 -3.52 3.71
N SER A 511 -15.38 -2.62 3.52
CA SER A 511 -15.55 -1.93 2.23
C SER A 511 -14.63 -0.71 2.11
N ILE A 512 -14.36 -0.28 0.88
CA ILE A 512 -13.65 0.98 0.61
C ILE A 512 -14.33 2.14 1.34
N LEU A 513 -15.67 2.24 1.23
CA LEU A 513 -16.42 3.31 1.89
C LEU A 513 -16.29 3.25 3.42
N GLY A 514 -16.35 2.05 4.00
CA GLY A 514 -16.21 1.87 5.46
C GLY A 514 -14.88 2.40 5.97
N VAL A 515 -13.78 2.08 5.25
CA VAL A 515 -12.45 2.59 5.60
C VAL A 515 -12.32 4.08 5.37
N VAL A 516 -12.81 4.59 4.24
CA VAL A 516 -12.79 6.03 3.94
C VAL A 516 -13.51 6.82 5.03
N LEU A 517 -14.71 6.39 5.43
CA LEU A 517 -15.48 7.04 6.52
C LEU A 517 -14.75 6.98 7.86
N ALA A 518 -14.11 5.86 8.20
CA ALA A 518 -13.31 5.75 9.42
C ALA A 518 -12.12 6.73 9.41
N CYS A 519 -11.54 7.00 8.24
CA CYS A 519 -10.39 7.90 8.08
C CYS A 519 -10.76 9.39 8.00
N ILE A 520 -12.05 9.76 7.81
CA ILE A 520 -12.51 11.17 7.82
C ILE A 520 -12.14 11.88 9.13
N SER A 521 -12.11 11.12 10.23
CA SER A 521 -11.80 11.62 11.58
C SER A 521 -10.46 11.10 12.10
N ASP A 522 -9.53 10.70 11.22
CA ASP A 522 -8.18 10.31 11.63
C ASP A 522 -7.48 11.46 12.37
N LYS A 523 -6.55 11.14 13.28
CA LYS A 523 -5.78 12.13 14.04
C LYS A 523 -4.87 12.96 13.13
N TYR A 524 -4.40 12.39 12.02
CA TYR A 524 -3.49 13.05 11.09
C TYR A 524 -4.24 13.76 9.96
N GLU A 525 -4.00 15.06 9.80
CA GLU A 525 -4.73 15.91 8.83
C GLU A 525 -4.60 15.42 7.38
N PRO A 526 -3.41 15.07 6.84
CA PRO A 526 -3.31 14.57 5.47
C PRO A 526 -4.20 13.35 5.19
N ILE A 527 -4.34 12.43 6.16
CA ILE A 527 -5.26 11.29 6.03
C ILE A 527 -6.71 11.79 5.92
N ARG A 528 -7.12 12.75 6.76
CA ARG A 528 -8.48 13.32 6.70
C ARG A 528 -8.76 13.99 5.36
N VAL A 529 -7.79 14.74 4.82
CA VAL A 529 -7.92 15.41 3.52
C VAL A 529 -8.10 14.38 2.41
N VAL A 530 -7.21 13.39 2.32
CA VAL A 530 -7.30 12.33 1.30
C VAL A 530 -8.59 11.52 1.46
N ALA A 531 -9.04 11.22 2.68
CA ALA A 531 -10.29 10.51 2.92
C ALA A 531 -11.51 11.31 2.43
N LYS A 532 -11.57 12.62 2.69
CA LYS A 532 -12.65 13.49 2.19
C LYS A 532 -12.68 13.54 0.67
N GLU A 533 -11.52 13.75 0.05
CA GLU A 533 -11.39 13.75 -1.41
C GLU A 533 -11.80 12.40 -2.00
N THR A 534 -11.36 11.29 -1.40
CA THR A 534 -11.75 9.92 -1.83
C THR A 534 -13.25 9.70 -1.72
N SER A 535 -13.88 10.17 -0.63
CA SER A 535 -15.33 10.09 -0.43
C SER A 535 -16.11 10.88 -1.49
N GLU A 536 -15.60 12.04 -1.89
CA GLU A 536 -16.16 12.83 -2.99
C GLU A 536 -16.02 12.14 -4.34
N GLU A 537 -14.83 11.61 -4.65
CA GLU A 537 -14.59 10.87 -5.89
C GLU A 537 -15.47 9.62 -5.99
N LEU A 538 -15.64 8.87 -4.90
CA LEU A 538 -16.53 7.70 -4.85
C LEU A 538 -17.97 8.04 -5.21
N ARG A 539 -18.48 9.22 -4.81
CA ARG A 539 -19.83 9.68 -5.21
C ARG A 539 -19.91 10.07 -6.68
N ASN A 540 -18.80 10.49 -7.28
CA ASN A 540 -18.74 10.90 -8.69
C ASN A 540 -18.63 9.70 -9.66
N VAL A 541 -18.30 8.50 -9.16
CA VAL A 541 -18.25 7.28 -9.97
C VAL A 541 -19.64 6.95 -10.53
N LYS A 542 -19.77 6.95 -11.86
CA LYS A 542 -21.00 6.57 -12.56
C LYS A 542 -21.05 5.05 -12.79
N PRO A 543 -22.13 4.36 -12.37
CA PRO A 543 -22.28 2.93 -12.63
C PRO A 543 -22.50 2.65 -14.13
N ILE A 544 -22.16 1.43 -14.60
CA ILE A 544 -22.33 0.99 -16.00
C ILE A 544 -23.81 0.95 -16.36
N ALA A 545 -24.61 0.35 -15.49
CA ALA A 545 -26.07 0.44 -15.52
C ALA A 545 -26.59 0.97 -14.18
N GLU A 546 -27.72 1.69 -14.18
CA GLU A 546 -28.38 2.17 -12.95
C GLU A 546 -28.72 1.04 -11.96
N ASN A 547 -28.73 -0.20 -12.43
CA ASN A 547 -29.02 -1.38 -11.62
C ASN A 547 -27.83 -1.94 -10.83
N ASP A 548 -26.60 -1.63 -11.23
CA ASP A 548 -25.39 -2.28 -10.68
C ASP A 548 -24.93 -1.66 -9.35
N PHE A 549 -25.34 -0.42 -9.05
CA PHE A 549 -24.96 0.23 -7.80
C PHE A 549 -25.75 -0.33 -6.61
N ASP A 550 -25.06 -0.97 -5.66
CA ASP A 550 -25.66 -1.49 -4.42
C ASP A 550 -25.92 -0.38 -3.39
N VAL A 551 -27.09 0.24 -3.53
CA VAL A 551 -27.62 1.24 -2.58
C VAL A 551 -27.72 0.67 -1.16
N ARG A 552 -28.01 -0.62 -0.99
CA ARG A 552 -28.25 -1.23 0.32
C ARG A 552 -26.95 -1.37 1.10
N ALA A 553 -25.88 -1.85 0.47
CA ALA A 553 -24.57 -1.97 1.09
C ALA A 553 -24.05 -0.60 1.55
N VAL A 554 -24.09 0.40 0.67
CA VAL A 554 -23.66 1.78 0.97
C VAL A 554 -24.50 2.38 2.10
N LEU A 555 -25.82 2.22 2.07
CA LEU A 555 -26.71 2.73 3.10
C LEU A 555 -26.42 2.10 4.47
N LYS A 556 -26.10 0.80 4.53
CA LYS A 556 -25.78 0.12 5.78
C LYS A 556 -24.50 0.65 6.40
N VAL A 557 -23.45 0.86 5.59
CA VAL A 557 -22.19 1.48 6.03
C VAL A 557 -22.42 2.92 6.51
N ALA A 558 -23.14 3.74 5.74
CA ALA A 558 -23.44 5.11 6.12
C ALA A 558 -24.30 5.17 7.40
N LYS A 559 -25.30 4.29 7.55
CA LYS A 559 -26.12 4.20 8.76
C LYS A 559 -25.28 3.84 9.99
N SER A 560 -24.36 2.89 9.87
CA SER A 560 -23.41 2.54 10.95
C SER A 560 -22.55 3.75 11.34
N ALA A 561 -22.04 4.49 10.35
CA ALA A 561 -21.22 5.68 10.56
C ALA A 561 -21.96 6.85 11.25
N LEU A 562 -23.30 6.89 11.23
CA LEU A 562 -24.09 7.87 12.01
C LEU A 562 -23.95 7.67 13.53
N GLU A 563 -23.57 6.47 13.98
CA GLU A 563 -23.36 6.16 15.40
C GLU A 563 -21.94 6.48 15.87
N SER A 564 -21.09 7.00 14.97
CA SER A 564 -19.71 7.38 15.28
C SER A 564 -19.63 8.50 16.32
N GLU A 565 -18.68 8.39 17.26
CA GLU A 565 -18.37 9.45 18.23
C GLU A 565 -17.87 10.73 17.55
N TRP A 566 -17.31 10.60 16.34
CA TRP A 566 -16.69 11.70 15.62
C TRP A 566 -17.69 12.45 14.71
N GLU A 567 -17.84 13.75 14.96
CA GLU A 567 -18.72 14.64 14.20
C GLU A 567 -18.47 14.60 12.69
N GLY A 568 -17.19 14.66 12.26
CA GLY A 568 -16.83 14.64 10.84
C GLY A 568 -17.30 13.37 10.12
N THR A 569 -17.24 12.22 10.80
CA THR A 569 -17.72 10.95 10.25
C THR A 569 -19.25 10.95 10.09
N ARG A 570 -19.98 11.46 11.09
CA ARG A 570 -21.45 11.56 11.05
C ARG A 570 -21.91 12.49 9.93
N LEU A 571 -21.24 13.64 9.77
CA LEU A 571 -21.52 14.58 8.68
C LEU A 571 -21.31 13.94 7.30
N GLU A 572 -20.21 13.21 7.12
CA GLU A 572 -19.91 12.56 5.84
C GLU A 572 -20.89 11.42 5.52
N ALA A 573 -21.30 10.66 6.54
CA ALA A 573 -22.35 9.65 6.42
C ALA A 573 -23.68 10.24 5.94
N LEU A 574 -24.10 11.39 6.50
CA LEU A 574 -25.31 12.09 6.07
C LEU A 574 -25.20 12.62 4.63
N ARG A 575 -24.02 13.08 4.21
CA ARG A 575 -23.77 13.48 2.80
C ARG A 575 -23.94 12.30 1.85
N TRP A 576 -23.47 11.12 2.23
CA TRP A 576 -23.69 9.89 1.48
C TRP A 576 -25.19 9.55 1.37
N ILE A 577 -25.93 9.61 2.47
CA ILE A 577 -27.38 9.37 2.46
C ILE A 577 -28.10 10.38 1.56
N LEU A 578 -27.72 11.67 1.62
CA LEU A 578 -28.28 12.71 0.78
C LEU A 578 -27.98 12.48 -0.70
N PHE A 579 -26.76 12.04 -1.03
CA PHE A 579 -26.37 11.63 -2.38
C PHE A 579 -27.25 10.46 -2.88
N LEU A 580 -27.40 9.40 -2.08
CA LEU A 580 -28.25 8.25 -2.45
C LEU A 580 -29.71 8.67 -2.68
N LEU A 581 -30.22 9.60 -1.89
CA LEU A 581 -31.58 10.11 -2.01
C LEU A 581 -31.79 10.97 -3.27
N LYS A 582 -30.77 11.74 -3.68
CA LYS A 582 -30.80 12.58 -4.89
C LYS A 582 -30.61 11.75 -6.16
N THR A 583 -29.67 10.80 -6.14
CA THR A 583 -29.25 10.03 -7.33
C THR A 583 -30.07 8.75 -7.52
N TYR A 584 -30.30 7.98 -6.45
CA TYR A 584 -30.96 6.67 -6.49
C TYR A 584 -32.29 6.68 -5.73
N ARG A 585 -33.07 7.76 -5.89
CA ARG A 585 -34.27 8.05 -5.09
C ARG A 585 -35.21 6.85 -4.92
N ILE A 586 -35.63 6.20 -6.00
CA ILE A 586 -36.63 5.11 -5.94
C ILE A 586 -36.13 3.95 -5.07
N LYS A 587 -34.90 3.49 -5.30
CA LYS A 587 -34.27 2.41 -4.52
C LYS A 587 -33.99 2.82 -3.08
N MET A 588 -33.53 4.05 -2.83
CA MET A 588 -33.28 4.53 -1.48
C MET A 588 -34.59 4.56 -0.67
N LEU A 589 -35.69 5.00 -1.29
CA LEU A 589 -37.00 5.11 -0.63
C LEU A 589 -37.55 3.77 -0.13
N SER A 590 -37.18 2.62 -0.72
CA SER A 590 -37.59 1.31 -0.19
C SER A 590 -36.90 0.94 1.13
N TYR A 591 -35.81 1.62 1.49
CA TYR A 591 -35.05 1.37 2.72
C TYR A 591 -35.23 2.47 3.79
N VAL A 592 -36.13 3.43 3.54
CA VAL A 592 -36.32 4.61 4.41
C VAL A 592 -36.84 4.24 5.81
N ASP A 593 -37.68 3.21 5.92
CA ASP A 593 -38.21 2.76 7.22
C ASP A 593 -37.10 2.31 8.18
N ASP A 594 -36.06 1.64 7.66
CA ASP A 594 -34.90 1.24 8.44
C ASP A 594 -34.01 2.41 8.84
N LEU A 595 -34.11 3.53 8.14
CA LEU A 595 -33.29 4.73 8.33
C LEU A 595 -33.93 5.75 9.28
N TYR A 596 -35.26 5.85 9.31
CA TYR A 596 -35.99 6.86 10.10
C TYR A 596 -35.57 6.89 11.56
N ASN A 597 -35.47 5.73 12.22
CA ASN A 597 -35.11 5.67 13.64
C ASN A 597 -33.71 6.24 13.91
N ALA A 598 -32.75 5.98 13.01
CA ALA A 598 -31.40 6.52 13.13
C ALA A 598 -31.41 8.05 12.94
N LEU A 599 -32.09 8.55 11.90
CA LEU A 599 -32.18 10.00 11.63
C LEU A 599 -32.91 10.76 12.74
N LEU A 600 -34.02 10.23 13.25
CA LEU A 600 -34.78 10.88 14.33
C LEU A 600 -33.97 10.95 15.62
N LYS A 601 -33.21 9.90 15.95
CA LYS A 601 -32.28 9.91 17.09
C LYS A 601 -31.20 10.98 16.91
N SER A 602 -30.69 11.16 15.68
CA SER A 602 -29.69 12.18 15.35
C SER A 602 -30.22 13.63 15.42
N LEU A 603 -31.52 13.86 15.62
CA LEU A 603 -32.03 15.22 15.90
C LEU A 603 -31.58 15.75 17.27
N SER A 604 -31.26 14.84 18.20
CA SER A 604 -30.71 15.16 19.52
C SER A 604 -29.18 15.22 19.54
N ASP A 605 -28.52 15.30 18.37
CA ASP A 605 -27.05 15.38 18.27
C ASP A 605 -26.50 16.66 18.93
N THR A 606 -25.28 16.56 19.45
CA THR A 606 -24.55 17.67 20.06
C THR A 606 -24.13 18.73 19.04
N SER A 607 -23.91 18.36 17.78
CA SER A 607 -23.52 19.28 16.71
C SER A 607 -24.73 19.83 15.95
N ASP A 608 -24.77 21.16 15.83
CA ASP A 608 -25.80 21.86 15.05
C ASP A 608 -25.71 21.51 13.56
N GLU A 609 -24.49 21.35 13.03
CA GLU A 609 -24.27 21.01 11.61
C GLU A 609 -24.86 19.63 11.27
N VAL A 610 -24.69 18.66 12.18
CA VAL A 610 -25.26 17.31 12.02
C VAL A 610 -26.78 17.40 11.99
N VAL A 611 -27.41 18.10 12.94
CA VAL A 611 -28.87 18.25 12.99
C VAL A 611 -29.41 18.94 11.73
N LEU A 612 -28.75 20.00 11.26
CA LEU A 612 -29.16 20.71 10.04
C LEU A 612 -29.14 19.80 8.80
N LEU A 613 -28.14 18.93 8.69
CA LEU A 613 -28.01 17.99 7.58
C LEU A 613 -28.98 16.80 7.70
N VAL A 614 -29.25 16.30 8.92
CA VAL A 614 -30.33 15.34 9.20
C VAL A 614 -31.67 15.87 8.70
N LEU A 615 -31.97 17.15 8.99
CA LEU A 615 -33.22 17.78 8.55
C LEU A 615 -33.28 17.94 7.02
N GLU A 616 -32.16 18.15 6.35
CA GLU A 616 -32.09 18.17 4.89
C GLU A 616 -32.40 16.79 4.30
N VAL A 617 -31.87 15.72 4.89
CA VAL A 617 -32.20 14.34 4.50
C VAL A 617 -33.68 14.04 4.72
N LEU A 618 -34.21 14.35 5.91
CA LEU A 618 -35.63 14.14 6.23
C LEU A 618 -36.56 14.93 5.30
N ALA A 619 -36.22 16.18 5.00
CA ALA A 619 -36.95 17.00 4.04
C ALA A 619 -36.91 16.41 2.62
N GLY A 620 -35.76 15.88 2.18
CA GLY A 620 -35.64 15.20 0.88
C GLY A 620 -36.49 13.93 0.79
N ILE A 621 -36.69 13.22 1.90
CA ILE A 621 -37.57 12.03 1.97
C ILE A 621 -39.03 12.46 1.85
N ALA A 622 -39.40 13.60 2.45
CA ALA A 622 -40.74 14.19 2.50
C ALA A 622 -41.23 14.82 1.18
N GLY A 623 -40.87 14.22 0.04
CA GLY A 623 -41.23 14.74 -1.28
C GLY A 623 -42.64 14.39 -1.77
N ASP A 624 -43.39 13.54 -1.06
CA ASP A 624 -44.81 13.28 -1.33
C ASP A 624 -45.68 13.66 -0.11
N GLY A 625 -46.98 13.89 -0.34
CA GLY A 625 -47.87 14.36 0.73
C GLY A 625 -48.03 13.37 1.89
N GLN A 626 -47.95 12.06 1.62
CA GLN A 626 -48.07 11.04 2.67
C GLN A 626 -46.82 10.99 3.57
N ARG A 627 -45.62 10.99 2.99
CA ARG A 627 -44.35 11.00 3.76
C ARG A 627 -44.12 12.33 4.42
N PHE A 628 -44.56 13.44 3.82
CA PHE A 628 -44.56 14.74 4.48
C PHE A 628 -45.38 14.70 5.76
N ARG A 629 -46.65 14.25 5.69
CA ARG A 629 -47.50 14.12 6.87
C ARG A 629 -46.91 13.13 7.89
N ARG A 630 -46.37 12.00 7.45
CA ARG A 630 -45.70 11.02 8.31
C ARG A 630 -44.50 11.65 9.03
N LEU A 631 -43.68 12.43 8.34
CA LEU A 631 -42.54 13.14 8.94
C LEU A 631 -43.03 14.12 10.01
N MET A 632 -44.06 14.92 9.74
CA MET A 632 -44.61 15.86 10.72
C MET A 632 -45.09 15.14 11.99
N VAL A 633 -45.80 14.02 11.84
CA VAL A 633 -46.25 13.18 12.97
C VAL A 633 -45.06 12.66 13.77
N LEU A 634 -44.02 12.14 13.11
CA LEU A 634 -42.83 11.62 13.77
C LEU A 634 -42.06 12.71 14.54
N ILE A 635 -41.95 13.93 13.99
CA ILE A 635 -41.27 15.05 14.65
C ILE A 635 -42.04 15.50 15.90
N VAL A 636 -43.37 15.60 15.82
CA VAL A 636 -44.21 15.94 16.98
C VAL A 636 -44.08 14.84 18.06
N ASP A 637 -44.07 13.57 17.66
CA ASP A 637 -43.87 12.45 18.59
C ASP A 637 -42.49 12.47 19.25
N CYS A 638 -41.43 12.85 18.52
CA CYS A 638 -40.11 13.08 19.09
C CYS A 638 -40.12 14.21 20.14
N PHE A 639 -40.74 15.35 19.86
CA PHE A 639 -40.86 16.44 20.83
C PHE A 639 -41.73 16.10 22.04
N ARG A 640 -42.68 15.18 21.89
CA ARG A 640 -43.49 14.67 22.99
C ARG A 640 -42.65 13.78 23.92
N LYS A 641 -41.90 12.84 23.34
CA LYS A 641 -41.09 11.85 24.06
C LYS A 641 -39.81 12.42 24.67
N ASP A 642 -39.19 13.40 24.02
CA ASP A 642 -37.92 13.99 24.43
C ASP A 642 -38.09 15.51 24.72
N PRO A 643 -38.28 15.89 26.00
CA PRO A 643 -38.38 17.29 26.42
C PRO A 643 -37.09 18.08 26.15
N GLU A 644 -35.93 17.43 26.23
CA GLU A 644 -34.63 18.09 26.07
C GLU A 644 -34.40 18.50 24.62
N LEU A 645 -34.75 17.62 23.67
CA LEU A 645 -34.76 17.93 22.25
C LEU A 645 -35.66 19.15 21.96
N ARG A 646 -36.89 19.13 22.49
CA ARG A 646 -37.86 20.20 22.30
C ARG A 646 -37.35 21.56 22.80
N GLU A 647 -36.74 21.59 23.99
CA GLU A 647 -36.26 22.82 24.61
C GLU A 647 -34.97 23.35 23.97
N LYS A 648 -33.97 22.48 23.73
CA LYS A 648 -32.66 22.91 23.23
C LYS A 648 -32.63 23.10 21.71
N ARG A 649 -33.35 22.26 20.96
CA ARG A 649 -33.25 22.19 19.48
C ARG A 649 -34.56 22.45 18.76
N GLY A 650 -35.71 22.36 19.43
CA GLY A 650 -37.03 22.42 18.80
C GLY A 650 -37.25 23.65 17.92
N ILE A 651 -36.83 24.84 18.38
CA ILE A 651 -36.93 26.08 17.58
C ILE A 651 -36.11 25.99 16.29
N MET A 652 -34.88 25.49 16.37
CA MET A 652 -33.99 25.32 15.22
C MET A 652 -34.57 24.32 14.22
N VAL A 653 -35.08 23.19 14.72
CA VAL A 653 -35.71 22.14 13.90
C VAL A 653 -36.90 22.71 13.12
N ILE A 654 -37.85 23.36 13.80
CA ILE A 654 -39.03 23.92 13.13
C ILE A 654 -38.65 25.00 12.11
N ARG A 655 -37.75 25.93 12.46
CA ARG A 655 -37.29 26.97 11.54
C ARG A 655 -36.61 26.41 10.31
N ARG A 656 -35.74 25.41 10.49
CA ARG A 656 -35.04 24.76 9.38
C ARG A 656 -36.00 23.98 8.49
N LEU A 657 -36.98 23.28 9.04
CA LEU A 657 -38.04 22.64 8.25
C LEU A 657 -38.84 23.66 7.43
N CYS A 658 -39.19 24.81 8.00
CA CYS A 658 -39.87 25.88 7.26
C CYS A 658 -38.99 26.49 6.16
N THR A 659 -37.66 26.35 6.24
CA THR A 659 -36.75 26.81 5.18
C THR A 659 -36.62 25.77 4.07
N LEU A 660 -36.57 24.49 4.44
CA LEU A 660 -36.38 23.37 3.52
C LEU A 660 -37.68 22.94 2.82
N LEU A 661 -38.81 23.13 3.51
CA LEU A 661 -40.16 22.79 3.09
C LEU A 661 -41.00 24.07 3.04
N SER A 662 -42.21 24.02 2.48
CA SER A 662 -43.13 25.16 2.49
C SER A 662 -43.53 25.51 3.94
N PRO A 663 -43.30 26.76 4.41
CA PRO A 663 -43.72 27.16 5.74
C PRO A 663 -45.23 27.05 5.95
N GLU A 664 -46.03 27.27 4.90
CA GLU A 664 -47.49 27.11 4.93
C GLU A 664 -47.88 25.65 5.21
N ASN A 665 -47.30 24.70 4.48
CA ASN A 665 -47.60 23.28 4.65
C ASN A 665 -47.14 22.77 6.03
N VAL A 666 -45.96 23.21 6.50
CA VAL A 666 -45.44 22.82 7.81
C VAL A 666 -46.37 23.31 8.92
N TYR A 667 -46.75 24.60 8.91
CA TYR A 667 -47.65 25.15 9.92
C TYR A 667 -49.06 24.55 9.85
N HIS A 668 -49.57 24.29 8.64
CA HIS A 668 -50.87 23.67 8.44
C HIS A 668 -50.92 22.24 9.01
N ASP A 669 -49.95 21.37 8.65
CA ASP A 669 -49.94 19.99 9.14
C ASP A 669 -49.65 19.89 10.63
N LEU A 670 -48.74 20.72 11.16
CA LEU A 670 -48.52 20.81 12.61
C LEU A 670 -49.79 21.25 13.34
N ALA A 671 -50.56 22.18 12.78
CA ALA A 671 -51.82 22.61 13.38
C ALA A 671 -52.86 21.48 13.41
N ILE A 672 -52.99 20.69 12.34
CA ILE A 672 -53.89 19.54 12.30
C ILE A 672 -53.46 18.46 13.32
N ILE A 673 -52.16 18.19 13.43
CA ILE A 673 -51.65 17.20 14.38
C ILE A 673 -51.91 17.66 15.82
N LEU A 674 -51.64 18.93 16.12
CA LEU A 674 -51.82 19.49 17.46
C LEU A 674 -53.29 19.64 17.86
N GLU A 675 -54.20 19.88 16.91
CA GLU A 675 -55.65 19.89 17.18
C GLU A 675 -56.14 18.54 17.71
N GLY A 676 -55.59 17.43 17.21
CA GLY A 676 -55.92 16.08 17.64
C GLY A 676 -55.09 15.56 18.82
N GLU A 677 -54.29 16.41 19.47
CA GLU A 677 -53.37 16.00 20.52
C GLU A 677 -54.08 15.69 21.84
N ALA A 678 -53.83 14.51 22.41
CA ALA A 678 -54.44 14.09 23.67
C ALA A 678 -53.77 14.71 24.90
N ASP A 679 -52.44 14.92 24.85
CA ASP A 679 -51.71 15.64 25.91
C ASP A 679 -51.88 17.15 25.71
N LEU A 680 -52.89 17.70 26.39
CA LEU A 680 -53.24 19.10 26.26
C LEU A 680 -52.13 20.03 26.78
N GLU A 681 -51.33 19.61 27.76
CA GLU A 681 -50.21 20.42 28.27
C GLU A 681 -49.09 20.52 27.23
N PHE A 682 -48.74 19.40 26.62
CA PHE A 682 -47.79 19.36 25.50
C PHE A 682 -48.29 20.20 24.30
N ALA A 683 -49.57 20.09 23.94
CA ALA A 683 -50.19 20.88 22.88
C ALA A 683 -50.06 22.39 23.15
N THR A 684 -50.33 22.84 24.39
CA THR A 684 -50.15 24.24 24.79
C THR A 684 -48.69 24.69 24.65
N ILE A 685 -47.72 23.89 25.09
CA ILE A 685 -46.28 24.22 24.99
C ILE A 685 -45.88 24.36 23.51
N MET A 686 -46.29 23.42 22.66
CA MET A 686 -46.00 23.44 21.23
C MET A 686 -46.61 24.64 20.52
N VAL A 687 -47.89 24.95 20.78
CA VAL A 687 -48.58 26.13 20.22
C VAL A 687 -47.92 27.43 20.65
N GLN A 688 -47.50 27.54 21.92
CA GLN A 688 -46.76 28.70 22.40
C GLN A 688 -45.41 28.86 21.69
N ALA A 689 -44.68 27.76 21.47
CA ALA A 689 -43.43 27.77 20.73
C ALA A 689 -43.64 28.15 19.26
N LEU A 690 -44.61 27.55 18.57
CA LEU A 690 -44.96 27.87 17.19
C LEU A 690 -45.41 29.32 17.03
N ASN A 691 -46.21 29.85 17.95
CA ASN A 691 -46.60 31.26 17.94
C ASN A 691 -45.38 32.19 18.10
N LEU A 692 -44.44 31.86 18.98
CA LEU A 692 -43.21 32.65 19.12
C LEU A 692 -42.38 32.62 17.82
N ILE A 693 -42.22 31.45 17.21
CA ILE A 693 -41.49 31.29 15.94
C ILE A 693 -42.19 32.07 14.83
N LEU A 694 -43.51 31.95 14.69
CA LEU A 694 -44.33 32.67 13.71
C LEU A 694 -44.10 34.19 13.76
N LEU A 695 -44.01 34.75 14.97
CA LEU A 695 -43.87 36.19 15.19
C LEU A 695 -42.43 36.70 15.07
N THR A 696 -41.42 35.83 15.17
CA THR A 696 -40.02 36.28 15.28
C THR A 696 -39.13 35.80 14.15
N ALA A 697 -39.43 34.66 13.53
CA ALA A 697 -38.59 34.05 12.52
C ALA A 697 -38.68 34.82 11.17
N PRO A 698 -37.55 35.19 10.56
CA PRO A 698 -37.54 35.90 9.28
C PRO A 698 -38.07 35.04 8.13
N GLU A 699 -37.89 33.71 8.19
CA GLU A 699 -38.31 32.76 7.14
C GLU A 699 -39.85 32.66 7.01
N LEU A 700 -40.59 33.18 8.00
CA LEU A 700 -42.06 33.20 8.04
C LEU A 700 -42.66 34.54 7.61
N SER A 701 -41.89 35.39 6.95
CA SER A 701 -42.34 36.71 6.49
C SER A 701 -43.54 36.61 5.51
N GLU A 702 -43.46 35.70 4.55
CA GLU A 702 -44.53 35.45 3.56
C GLU A 702 -45.79 34.88 4.24
N LEU A 703 -45.61 33.92 5.16
CA LEU A 703 -46.72 33.34 5.92
C LEU A 703 -47.44 34.41 6.76
N ARG A 704 -46.69 35.31 7.39
CA ARG A 704 -47.24 36.45 8.13
C ARG A 704 -47.99 37.42 7.22
N ALA A 705 -47.49 37.70 6.02
CA ALA A 705 -48.17 38.54 5.05
C ALA A 705 -49.50 37.92 4.59
N LEU A 706 -49.53 36.60 4.36
CA LEU A 706 -50.73 35.86 4.01
C LEU A 706 -51.78 35.89 5.13
N LEU A 707 -51.35 35.69 6.39
CA LEU A 707 -52.23 35.79 7.56
C LEU A 707 -52.79 37.21 7.75
N ASN A 708 -51.99 38.24 7.47
CA ASN A 708 -52.39 39.63 7.60
C ASN A 708 -53.56 40.03 6.68
N VAL A 709 -53.75 39.32 5.57
CA VAL A 709 -54.86 39.49 4.61
C VAL A 709 -55.91 38.38 4.71
N SER A 710 -55.93 37.61 5.79
CA SER A 710 -56.84 36.46 5.97
C SER A 710 -58.33 36.82 5.93
N VAL A 711 -58.69 38.07 6.29
CA VAL A 711 -60.07 38.55 6.23
C VAL A 711 -60.52 38.86 4.79
N THR A 712 -59.58 39.07 3.87
CA THR A 712 -59.86 39.48 2.48
C THR A 712 -59.47 38.44 1.43
N SER A 713 -58.57 37.51 1.76
CA SER A 713 -58.05 36.47 0.86
C SER A 713 -58.53 35.08 1.27
N THR A 714 -59.04 34.30 0.31
CA THR A 714 -59.50 32.92 0.53
C THR A 714 -58.37 32.02 1.07
N SER A 715 -57.15 32.11 0.51
CA SER A 715 -56.00 31.31 0.98
C SER A 715 -55.59 31.69 2.40
N GLY A 716 -55.60 32.99 2.71
CA GLY A 716 -55.33 33.47 4.07
C GLY A 716 -56.40 33.05 5.08
N SER A 717 -57.68 33.03 4.67
CA SER A 717 -58.81 32.54 5.47
C SER A 717 -58.67 31.04 5.77
N ASN A 718 -58.24 30.24 4.79
CA ASN A 718 -58.03 28.80 4.98
C ASN A 718 -56.89 28.51 5.96
N LEU A 719 -55.74 29.17 5.77
CA LEU A 719 -54.61 29.04 6.69
C LEU A 719 -54.97 29.52 8.10
N PHE A 720 -55.61 30.68 8.23
CA PHE A 720 -56.09 31.18 9.52
C PHE A 720 -57.02 30.17 10.18
N GLY A 721 -57.97 29.60 9.44
CA GLY A 721 -58.89 28.59 9.93
C GLY A 721 -58.22 27.28 10.38
N ALA A 722 -57.16 26.85 9.69
CA ALA A 722 -56.38 25.67 10.05
C ALA A 722 -55.57 25.91 11.34
N LEU A 723 -54.90 27.06 11.46
CA LEU A 723 -54.14 27.41 12.67
C LEU A 723 -55.07 27.67 13.86
N TYR A 724 -56.24 28.26 13.62
CA TYR A 724 -57.17 28.65 14.68
C TYR A 724 -57.48 27.48 15.63
N ALA A 725 -57.74 26.30 15.07
CA ALA A 725 -58.18 25.13 15.83
C ALA A 725 -57.18 24.70 16.89
N SER A 726 -55.90 24.58 16.54
CA SER A 726 -54.84 24.26 17.50
C SER A 726 -54.37 25.46 18.30
N TRP A 727 -54.43 26.68 17.76
CA TRP A 727 -54.06 27.88 18.54
C TRP A 727 -55.00 28.10 19.74
N CYS A 728 -56.20 27.51 19.72
CA CYS A 728 -57.11 27.48 20.85
C CYS A 728 -56.55 26.76 22.09
N HIS A 729 -55.48 25.95 22.01
CA HIS A 729 -54.82 25.38 23.21
C HIS A 729 -54.11 26.45 24.06
N SER A 730 -53.93 27.69 23.55
CA SER A 730 -53.29 28.78 24.29
C SER A 730 -54.03 30.11 24.07
N PRO A 731 -54.73 30.66 25.08
CA PRO A 731 -55.54 31.88 24.93
C PRO A 731 -54.76 33.09 24.40
N ILE A 732 -53.53 33.30 24.87
CA ILE A 732 -52.71 34.42 24.38
C ILE A 732 -52.19 34.16 22.96
N ALA A 733 -51.92 32.90 22.59
CA ALA A 733 -51.51 32.59 21.22
C ALA A 733 -52.64 32.83 20.22
N ILE A 734 -53.89 32.48 20.54
CA ILE A 734 -55.01 32.74 19.65
C ILE A 734 -55.32 34.24 19.53
N VAL A 735 -55.23 34.99 20.64
CA VAL A 735 -55.35 36.47 20.60
C VAL A 735 -54.23 37.06 19.73
N SER A 736 -53.00 36.58 19.88
CA SER A 736 -51.87 36.95 19.04
C SER A 736 -52.12 36.67 17.55
N LEU A 737 -52.64 35.49 17.21
CA LEU A 737 -52.99 35.13 15.83
C LEU A 737 -54.07 36.06 15.26
N CYS A 738 -55.09 36.41 16.05
CA CYS A 738 -56.14 37.34 15.64
C CYS A 738 -55.61 38.77 15.44
N LEU A 739 -54.69 39.23 16.31
CA LEU A 739 -54.00 40.51 16.12
C LEU A 739 -53.16 40.51 14.84
N LEU A 740 -52.46 39.41 14.55
CA LEU A 740 -51.66 39.23 13.33
C LEU A 740 -52.54 39.29 12.07
N ALA A 741 -53.71 38.65 12.14
CA ALA A 741 -54.71 38.54 11.08
C ALA A 741 -55.60 39.78 10.92
N GLN A 742 -55.42 40.81 11.73
CA GLN A 742 -56.29 41.99 11.81
C GLN A 742 -57.76 41.70 12.18
N ALA A 743 -58.04 40.53 12.78
CA ALA A 743 -59.35 40.14 13.27
C ALA A 743 -59.64 40.74 14.65
N TYR A 744 -59.54 42.08 14.77
CA TYR A 744 -59.63 42.79 16.05
C TYR A 744 -60.96 42.62 16.81
N PRO A 745 -62.14 42.63 16.15
CA PRO A 745 -63.41 42.37 16.83
C PRO A 745 -63.42 41.01 17.53
N HIS A 746 -62.94 39.98 16.82
CA HIS A 746 -62.84 38.62 17.34
C HIS A 746 -61.81 38.50 18.48
N ALA A 747 -60.65 39.15 18.33
CA ALA A 747 -59.64 39.22 19.40
C ALA A 747 -60.21 39.85 20.69
N SER A 748 -61.05 40.88 20.57
CA SER A 748 -61.72 41.48 21.73
C SER A 748 -62.73 40.53 22.37
N SER A 749 -63.50 39.77 21.58
CA SER A 749 -64.45 38.79 22.10
C SER A 749 -63.74 37.64 22.83
N LEU A 750 -62.63 37.15 22.27
CA LEU A 750 -61.79 36.14 22.90
C LEU A 750 -61.23 36.59 24.26
N LEU A 751 -60.76 37.83 24.38
CA LEU A 751 -60.29 38.35 25.67
C LEU A 751 -61.41 38.51 26.70
N GLN A 752 -62.65 38.72 26.27
CA GLN A 752 -63.79 38.79 27.18
C GLN A 752 -64.17 37.41 27.72
N SER A 753 -64.05 36.35 26.91
CA SER A 753 -64.26 34.97 27.38
C SER A 753 -63.11 34.42 28.22
N VAL A 754 -61.94 35.09 28.22
CA VAL A 754 -60.84 34.77 29.14
C VAL A 754 -61.16 35.09 30.60
N ASP A 755 -62.10 35.99 30.89
CA ASP A 755 -62.56 36.30 32.26
C ASP A 755 -63.19 35.07 32.95
N GLU A 756 -63.76 34.15 32.18
CA GLU A 756 -64.31 32.91 32.71
C GLU A 756 -63.23 31.85 33.00
N LEU A 757 -61.98 32.06 32.59
CA LEU A 757 -60.84 31.13 32.76
C LEU A 757 -60.04 31.44 34.02
N ASP A 758 -59.52 30.41 34.69
CA ASP A 758 -58.58 30.57 35.80
C ASP A 758 -57.29 31.25 35.29
N ILE A 759 -57.05 32.50 35.68
CA ILE A 759 -55.84 33.25 35.33
C ILE A 759 -54.65 32.62 36.06
N ASP A 760 -53.86 31.83 35.33
CA ASP A 760 -52.65 31.19 35.83
C ASP A 760 -51.37 32.00 35.51
N ALA A 761 -50.27 31.68 36.21
CA ALA A 761 -49.00 32.36 36.01
C ALA A 761 -48.44 32.20 34.58
N ASN A 762 -48.73 31.08 33.90
CA ASN A 762 -48.26 30.82 32.54
C ASN A 762 -48.94 31.77 31.55
N LEU A 763 -50.25 31.97 31.68
CA LEU A 763 -51.04 32.92 30.89
C LEU A 763 -50.46 34.34 31.00
N LEU A 764 -50.12 34.78 32.20
CA LEU A 764 -49.54 36.11 32.44
C LEU A 764 -48.15 36.26 31.81
N VAL A 765 -47.32 35.22 31.87
CA VAL A 765 -46.01 35.20 31.20
C VAL A 765 -46.16 35.30 29.68
N GLN A 766 -47.13 34.59 29.09
CA GLN A 766 -47.39 34.69 27.64
C GLN A 766 -47.94 36.06 27.26
N ALA A 767 -48.82 36.66 28.07
CA ALA A 767 -49.32 38.02 27.85
C ALA A 767 -48.18 39.05 27.90
N ASP A 768 -47.26 38.93 28.86
CA ASP A 768 -46.08 39.80 28.98
C ASP A 768 -45.20 39.68 27.72
N LYS A 769 -44.94 38.45 27.27
CA LYS A 769 -44.20 38.18 26.02
C LYS A 769 -44.88 38.80 24.80
N LEU A 770 -46.19 38.59 24.62
CA LEU A 770 -46.94 39.14 23.49
C LEU A 770 -46.84 40.68 23.46
N VAL A 771 -47.02 41.34 24.59
CA VAL A 771 -46.93 42.81 24.66
C VAL A 771 -45.55 43.32 24.26
N ARG A 772 -44.47 42.64 24.67
CA ARG A 772 -43.12 42.98 24.17
C ARG A 772 -43.01 42.75 22.67
N LEU A 773 -43.61 41.69 22.15
CA LEU A 773 -43.62 41.40 20.71
C LEU A 773 -44.41 42.44 19.89
N LEU A 774 -45.44 43.08 20.45
CA LEU A 774 -46.15 44.18 19.79
C LEU A 774 -45.23 45.37 19.44
N GLU A 775 -44.09 45.50 20.13
CA GLU A 775 -43.09 46.52 19.82
C GLU A 775 -42.13 46.14 18.69
N THR A 776 -42.14 44.88 18.27
CA THR A 776 -41.28 44.39 17.18
C THR A 776 -41.80 44.88 15.82
N PRO A 777 -40.94 44.89 14.78
CA PRO A 777 -41.34 45.31 13.44
C PRO A 777 -42.55 44.59 12.86
N VAL A 778 -42.81 43.35 13.32
CA VAL A 778 -43.93 42.52 12.85
C VAL A 778 -45.28 43.19 13.07
N PHE A 779 -45.45 43.92 14.17
CA PHE A 779 -46.70 44.62 14.51
C PHE A 779 -46.64 46.13 14.24
N THR A 780 -45.76 46.58 13.35
CA THR A 780 -45.69 48.01 12.99
C THR A 780 -47.02 48.52 12.41
N TYR A 781 -47.68 47.73 11.57
CA TYR A 781 -48.98 48.11 11.01
C TYR A 781 -50.04 48.33 12.11
N LEU A 782 -50.08 47.46 13.13
CA LEU A 782 -51.00 47.57 14.26
C LEU A 782 -50.77 48.88 15.03
N ARG A 783 -49.51 49.23 15.28
CA ARG A 783 -49.15 50.48 15.96
C ARG A 783 -49.51 51.72 15.14
N LEU A 784 -49.37 51.67 13.82
CA LEU A 784 -49.79 52.76 12.92
C LEU A 784 -51.32 52.89 12.87
N GLN A 785 -52.06 51.78 12.95
CA GLN A 785 -53.52 51.78 13.00
C GLN A 785 -54.09 52.41 14.28
N LEU A 786 -53.30 52.49 15.36
CA LEU A 786 -53.69 53.23 16.59
C LEU A 786 -53.81 54.75 16.39
N LEU A 787 -53.34 55.29 15.27
CA LEU A 787 -53.56 56.70 14.90
C LEU A 787 -55.03 56.99 14.56
N ASP A 788 -55.81 55.96 14.19
CA ASP A 788 -57.21 56.07 13.80
C ASP A 788 -58.11 55.16 14.66
N PRO A 789 -58.35 55.52 15.94
CA PRO A 789 -59.17 54.72 16.85
C PRO A 789 -60.65 54.68 16.44
N GLY A 790 -61.13 55.60 15.61
CA GLY A 790 -62.49 55.57 15.07
C GLY A 790 -62.69 54.42 14.07
N ARG A 791 -61.66 54.11 13.27
CA ARG A 791 -61.68 52.99 12.32
C ARG A 791 -61.35 51.64 12.95
N TYR A 792 -60.55 51.62 14.03
CA TYR A 792 -60.15 50.38 14.71
C TYR A 792 -60.49 50.37 16.22
N PRO A 793 -61.75 50.58 16.62
CA PRO A 793 -62.14 50.65 18.04
C PRO A 793 -61.93 49.32 18.78
N ALA A 794 -62.13 48.19 18.08
CA ALA A 794 -61.92 46.86 18.63
C ALA A 794 -60.43 46.57 18.94
N LEU A 795 -59.50 47.14 18.17
CA LEU A 795 -58.06 47.02 18.45
C LEU A 795 -57.73 47.71 19.77
N LEU A 796 -58.22 48.93 19.96
CA LEU A 796 -58.01 49.69 21.19
C LEU A 796 -58.60 48.94 22.40
N LYS A 797 -59.82 48.42 22.28
CA LYS A 797 -60.46 47.59 23.32
C LYS A 797 -59.64 46.35 23.66
N THR A 798 -59.12 45.63 22.65
CA THR A 798 -58.27 44.45 22.83
C THR A 798 -56.98 44.79 23.58
N LEU A 799 -56.29 45.88 23.21
CA LEU A 799 -55.06 46.31 23.88
C LEU A 799 -55.29 46.78 25.32
N TYR A 800 -56.38 47.50 25.61
CA TYR A 800 -56.73 47.80 27.00
C TYR A 800 -57.11 46.55 27.79
N GLY A 801 -57.79 45.57 27.17
CA GLY A 801 -58.06 44.26 27.77
C GLY A 801 -56.77 43.53 28.17
N LEU A 802 -55.79 43.46 27.26
CA LEU A 802 -54.46 42.91 27.57
C LEU A 802 -53.74 43.68 28.67
N LEU A 803 -53.85 45.01 28.70
CA LEU A 803 -53.26 45.84 29.75
C LEU A 803 -53.86 45.52 31.13
N LEU A 804 -55.17 45.29 31.20
CA LEU A 804 -55.87 44.99 32.45
C LEU A 804 -55.59 43.56 32.96
N LEU A 805 -55.24 42.63 32.08
CA LEU A 805 -54.82 41.27 32.46
C LEU A 805 -53.44 41.25 33.12
N LEU A 806 -52.56 42.19 32.79
CA LEU A 806 -51.17 42.19 33.25
C LEU A 806 -51.00 42.77 34.66
N PRO A 807 -50.14 42.17 35.51
CA PRO A 807 -49.77 42.77 36.79
C PRO A 807 -49.05 44.10 36.60
N GLN A 808 -49.43 45.11 37.38
CA GLN A 808 -48.95 46.49 37.22
C GLN A 808 -47.43 46.65 37.40
N GLN A 809 -46.78 45.71 38.09
CA GLN A 809 -45.34 45.74 38.34
C GLN A 809 -44.51 45.29 37.13
N THR A 810 -45.12 44.60 36.16
CA THR A 810 -44.43 44.08 34.98
C THR A 810 -43.95 45.19 34.04
N SER A 811 -42.86 44.93 33.32
CA SER A 811 -42.38 45.87 32.29
C SER A 811 -43.34 45.93 31.11
N ALA A 812 -43.98 44.82 30.71
CA ALA A 812 -44.99 44.80 29.66
C ALA A 812 -46.15 45.75 29.96
N PHE A 813 -46.67 45.75 31.20
CA PHE A 813 -47.71 46.71 31.60
C PHE A 813 -47.28 48.16 31.37
N LYS A 814 -46.04 48.51 31.74
CA LYS A 814 -45.48 49.86 31.54
C LYS A 814 -45.32 50.20 30.06
N ILE A 815 -44.84 49.25 29.24
CA ILE A 815 -44.67 49.41 27.79
C ILE A 815 -46.02 49.72 27.15
N LEU A 816 -47.01 48.84 27.35
CA LEU A 816 -48.32 48.97 26.74
C LEU A 816 -49.06 50.22 27.23
N ARG A 817 -49.02 50.52 28.53
CA ARG A 817 -49.60 51.74 29.10
C ARG A 817 -48.98 53.00 28.47
N THR A 818 -47.67 53.01 28.26
CA THR A 818 -46.99 54.15 27.66
C THR A 818 -47.42 54.34 26.21
N ARG A 819 -47.53 53.26 25.42
CA ARG A 819 -48.06 53.33 24.05
C ARG A 819 -49.50 53.84 24.00
N LEU A 820 -50.38 53.29 24.83
CA LEU A 820 -51.78 53.70 24.87
C LEU A 820 -51.93 55.16 25.31
N LYS A 821 -51.06 55.66 26.19
CA LYS A 821 -51.01 57.10 26.56
C LYS A 821 -50.59 58.02 25.42
N THR A 822 -49.81 57.53 24.45
CA THR A 822 -49.37 58.35 23.29
C THR A 822 -50.45 58.52 22.22
N ILE A 823 -51.57 57.81 22.33
CA ILE A 823 -52.70 57.93 21.41
C ILE A 823 -53.43 59.25 21.69
N PRO A 824 -53.68 60.12 20.67
CA PRO A 824 -54.35 61.40 20.87
C PRO A 824 -55.74 61.24 21.51
N MET A 825 -55.98 61.90 22.66
CA MET A 825 -57.27 61.87 23.37
C MET A 825 -58.46 62.38 22.55
N ILE A 826 -58.23 63.23 21.54
CA ILE A 826 -59.29 63.79 20.68
C ILE A 826 -59.92 62.70 19.81
N ALA A 827 -59.18 61.66 19.45
CA ALA A 827 -59.67 60.57 18.61
C ALA A 827 -60.44 59.50 19.43
N THR A 828 -60.20 59.39 20.74
CA THR A 828 -60.95 58.48 21.63
C THR A 828 -62.31 59.02 22.05
N LEU A 829 -62.50 60.35 22.02
CA LEU A 829 -63.78 61.01 22.32
C LEU A 829 -64.81 60.95 21.18
N GLN A 830 -64.42 60.52 19.96
CA GLN A 830 -65.32 60.34 18.82
C GLN A 830 -65.92 58.93 18.69
N VAL A 831 -65.60 58.01 19.59
CA VAL A 831 -66.23 56.67 19.65
C VAL A 831 -67.62 56.81 20.30
N GLN A 832 -68.62 57.27 19.54
CA GLN A 832 -70.02 57.18 19.95
C GLN A 832 -70.59 55.79 19.60
N PRO A 833 -71.50 55.22 20.41
CA PRO A 833 -72.19 53.99 20.05
C PRO A 833 -73.12 54.23 18.84
N PRO A 834 -73.32 53.25 17.95
CA PRO A 834 -74.14 53.42 16.77
C PRO A 834 -75.59 53.66 17.19
N SER A 835 -76.15 54.81 16.82
CA SER A 835 -77.58 55.08 16.94
C SER A 835 -78.25 54.82 15.58
N GLY A 836 -78.95 53.69 15.45
CA GLY A 836 -79.93 53.43 14.38
C GLY A 836 -79.40 52.78 13.09
N PRO A 837 -80.23 51.97 12.41
CA PRO A 837 -79.90 51.37 11.12
C PRO A 837 -80.18 52.39 10.03
N ASP A 838 -79.16 52.79 9.27
CA ASP A 838 -79.20 53.19 7.85
C ASP A 838 -78.08 54.20 7.51
N GLY A 839 -77.26 53.86 6.50
CA GLY A 839 -76.56 54.83 5.64
C GLY A 839 -75.26 55.46 6.15
N PHE A 840 -74.12 54.94 5.68
CA PHE A 840 -72.81 55.60 5.79
C PHE A 840 -72.70 56.84 4.88
N THR A 841 -72.43 58.03 5.44
CA THR A 841 -71.68 59.09 4.73
C THR A 841 -70.85 59.91 5.73
N VAL A 842 -69.53 59.93 5.59
CA VAL A 842 -68.63 60.81 6.37
C VAL A 842 -68.00 61.84 5.42
N GLN A 843 -68.39 63.10 5.53
CA GLN A 843 -67.67 64.24 4.95
C GLN A 843 -66.54 64.67 5.89
N SER A 844 -65.29 64.55 5.43
CA SER A 844 -64.12 65.10 6.12
C SER A 844 -63.86 66.55 5.68
N SER A 845 -64.12 67.52 6.56
CA SER A 845 -63.76 68.93 6.35
C SER A 845 -62.63 69.33 7.29
N ILE A 846 -61.38 69.38 6.82
CA ILE A 846 -60.32 70.17 7.47
C ILE A 846 -59.47 70.89 6.40
N ARG A 847 -59.63 72.21 6.37
CA ARG A 847 -58.80 73.19 5.63
C ARG A 847 -57.33 73.12 6.07
N ARG A 848 -56.39 73.20 5.13
CA ARG A 848 -55.01 73.66 5.40
C ARG A 848 -54.66 74.82 4.47
N THR A 849 -54.36 75.95 5.09
CA THR A 849 -53.63 77.08 4.54
C THR A 849 -52.14 76.78 4.56
N ALA A 850 -51.47 76.77 3.41
CA ALA A 850 -50.05 77.12 3.27
C ALA A 850 -49.70 77.39 1.79
N SER A 851 -49.04 78.51 1.59
CA SER A 851 -48.65 79.20 0.37
C SER A 851 -47.46 78.58 -0.38
N GLY A 852 -47.50 78.65 -1.72
CA GLY A 852 -46.35 78.89 -2.61
C GLY A 852 -45.53 77.67 -3.05
N GLY A 853 -45.52 77.35 -4.36
CA GLY A 853 -44.86 76.19 -5.00
C GLY A 853 -43.42 76.46 -5.50
N PRO A 854 -42.95 76.00 -6.69
CA PRO A 854 -43.61 75.17 -7.73
C PRO A 854 -42.76 73.98 -8.29
N TYR A 855 -43.35 73.27 -9.27
CA TYR A 855 -42.82 72.21 -10.18
C TYR A 855 -43.02 70.74 -9.77
N ALA A 856 -44.11 70.12 -10.23
CA ALA A 856 -44.14 69.39 -11.51
C ALA A 856 -45.55 68.78 -11.74
N GLN A 857 -46.10 69.03 -12.93
CA GLN A 857 -47.40 68.55 -13.41
C GLN A 857 -47.27 67.17 -14.08
N ILE A 858 -48.33 66.34 -14.01
CA ILE A 858 -49.01 65.64 -15.13
C ILE A 858 -50.25 64.89 -14.54
N PRO A 859 -51.40 64.80 -15.24
CA PRO A 859 -52.74 64.70 -14.64
C PRO A 859 -53.36 63.28 -14.67
N PRO A 860 -54.46 63.03 -13.93
CA PRO A 860 -55.29 61.84 -14.08
C PRO A 860 -56.43 62.08 -15.09
N HIS A 861 -56.66 61.12 -15.98
CA HIS A 861 -57.87 61.04 -16.80
C HIS A 861 -58.68 59.79 -16.43
N THR A 862 -59.87 60.03 -15.88
CA THR A 862 -61.05 59.17 -16.01
C THR A 862 -62.15 59.99 -16.64
N PRO A 863 -62.94 59.41 -17.54
CA PRO A 863 -64.39 59.53 -17.45
C PRO A 863 -65.05 58.14 -17.62
N ALA A 864 -65.86 57.70 -16.66
CA ALA A 864 -67.30 57.94 -16.57
C ALA A 864 -68.12 56.93 -17.38
N ILE A 865 -68.91 56.13 -16.66
CA ILE A 865 -69.92 55.21 -17.18
C ILE A 865 -71.18 56.02 -17.50
N ALA A 866 -71.72 55.83 -18.71
CA ALA A 866 -73.07 56.21 -19.08
C ALA A 866 -74.00 54.99 -18.95
N SER A 867 -75.19 55.24 -18.43
CA SER A 867 -76.26 54.31 -18.13
C SER A 867 -77.22 54.11 -19.31
N SER A 868 -78.20 53.22 -19.12
CA SER A 868 -79.36 52.85 -19.97
C SER A 868 -79.12 51.62 -20.86
N SER A 869 -80.05 50.68 -21.06
CA SER A 869 -81.42 50.44 -20.58
C SER A 869 -81.87 49.07 -21.11
N GLN A 870 -83.08 48.63 -20.68
CA GLN A 870 -83.92 47.57 -21.29
C GLN A 870 -83.59 46.11 -20.90
N THR A 871 -84.50 45.16 -20.67
CA THR A 871 -85.91 45.03 -20.19
C THR A 871 -86.28 43.56 -20.46
N GLY A 872 -87.05 42.90 -19.57
CA GLY A 872 -87.73 41.61 -19.85
C GLY A 872 -87.22 40.45 -18.98
N ALA A 873 -87.83 40.11 -17.84
CA ALA A 873 -89.13 39.44 -17.61
C ALA A 873 -88.96 37.96 -17.26
N GLY A 874 -89.54 37.53 -16.13
CA GLY A 874 -89.81 36.13 -15.78
C GLY A 874 -89.21 35.68 -14.45
N GLY A 875 -89.97 35.82 -13.35
CA GLY A 875 -89.57 35.36 -12.02
C GLY A 875 -89.85 33.87 -11.79
N GLN A 876 -89.09 33.28 -10.85
CA GLN A 876 -89.57 32.37 -9.82
C GLN A 876 -88.53 32.26 -8.69
N ASN A 877 -88.99 32.58 -7.48
CA ASN A 877 -88.23 32.54 -6.23
C ASN A 877 -87.76 31.12 -5.88
N ILE A 878 -86.45 30.96 -5.69
CA ILE A 878 -85.86 30.04 -4.69
C ILE A 878 -84.65 30.78 -4.09
N ASP A 879 -84.89 31.59 -3.06
CA ASP A 879 -83.81 32.18 -2.26
C ASP A 879 -83.22 31.10 -1.35
N SER A 880 -82.09 30.54 -1.78
CA SER A 880 -81.17 29.84 -0.88
C SER A 880 -79.72 30.08 -1.31
N LYS A 881 -78.97 30.71 -0.40
CA LYS A 881 -77.50 30.66 -0.25
C LYS A 881 -76.66 31.40 -1.30
N THR A 882 -76.51 32.71 -1.12
CA THR A 882 -75.22 33.41 -1.33
C THR A 882 -74.29 32.98 -0.17
N GLY A 883 -73.04 32.55 -0.33
CA GLY A 883 -71.94 33.01 -1.18
C GLY A 883 -70.73 33.07 -0.23
N GLY A 884 -70.06 31.94 0.00
CA GLY A 884 -69.03 31.77 1.03
C GLY A 884 -67.75 32.53 0.71
N ASN A 885 -67.41 33.51 1.55
CA ASN A 885 -66.12 34.21 1.46
C ASN A 885 -65.73 34.95 2.77
N SER A 886 -66.20 34.50 3.94
CA SER A 886 -65.82 35.09 5.22
C SER A 886 -65.61 34.03 6.30
N VAL A 887 -64.56 34.21 7.11
CA VAL A 887 -64.31 33.40 8.31
C VAL A 887 -65.51 33.55 9.25
N ASN A 888 -66.15 32.44 9.63
CA ASN A 888 -67.25 32.45 10.60
C ASN A 888 -66.68 32.59 12.02
N PHE A 889 -66.54 33.83 12.49
CA PHE A 889 -65.96 34.13 13.79
C PHE A 889 -66.79 33.63 14.97
N ASP A 890 -68.13 33.52 14.84
CA ASP A 890 -68.99 33.01 15.91
C ASP A 890 -68.75 31.52 16.17
N LEU A 891 -68.66 30.72 15.11
CA LEU A 891 -68.29 29.30 15.20
C LEU A 891 -66.89 29.13 15.80
N ARG A 892 -65.95 30.00 15.42
CA ARG A 892 -64.58 29.98 15.93
C ARG A 892 -64.51 30.38 17.41
N LEU A 893 -65.37 31.28 17.89
CA LEU A 893 -65.47 31.59 19.31
C LEU A 893 -65.94 30.38 20.12
N GLN A 894 -66.99 29.69 19.65
CA GLN A 894 -67.47 28.45 20.28
C GLN A 894 -66.39 27.36 20.30
N GLN A 895 -65.60 27.23 19.23
CA GLN A 895 -64.48 26.29 19.18
C GLN A 895 -63.41 26.60 20.25
N PHE A 896 -63.11 27.88 20.46
CA PHE A 896 -62.19 28.30 21.52
C PHE A 896 -62.73 27.96 22.91
N GLU A 897 -63.98 28.32 23.20
CA GLU A 897 -64.62 28.04 24.49
C GLU A 897 -64.66 26.53 24.78
N HIS A 898 -64.99 25.71 23.78
CA HIS A 898 -64.98 24.26 23.90
C HIS A 898 -63.59 23.71 24.23
N MET A 899 -62.55 24.15 23.51
CA MET A 899 -61.17 23.72 23.77
C MET A 899 -60.72 24.13 25.18
N GLN A 900 -61.05 25.34 25.62
CA GLN A 900 -60.73 25.80 26.96
C GLN A 900 -61.48 25.01 28.05
N GLN A 901 -62.72 24.59 27.80
CA GLN A 901 -63.46 23.70 28.69
C GLN A 901 -62.77 22.32 28.81
N GLN A 902 -62.27 21.76 27.72
CA GLN A 902 -61.49 20.51 27.75
C GLN A 902 -60.23 20.64 28.61
N HIS A 903 -59.51 21.75 28.50
CA HIS A 903 -58.36 22.06 29.36
C HIS A 903 -58.72 22.13 30.85
N ARG A 904 -59.87 22.70 31.20
CA ARG A 904 -60.34 22.72 32.60
C ARG A 904 -60.63 21.32 33.12
N ILE A 905 -61.30 20.48 32.32
CA ILE A 905 -61.60 19.09 32.66
C ILE A 905 -60.29 18.30 32.84
N TYR A 906 -59.33 18.48 31.93
CA TYR A 906 -58.03 17.83 31.98
C TYR A 906 -57.26 18.19 33.26
N ARG A 907 -57.16 19.49 33.59
CA ARG A 907 -56.56 19.96 34.86
C ARG A 907 -57.30 19.43 36.09
N GLY A 908 -58.63 19.33 36.03
CA GLY A 908 -59.46 18.78 37.11
C GLY A 908 -59.31 17.27 37.31
N SER A 909 -59.04 16.52 36.24
CA SER A 909 -58.77 15.07 36.31
C SER A 909 -57.38 14.74 36.89
N TRP A 910 -56.45 15.70 36.83
CA TRP A 910 -55.10 15.65 37.40
C TRP A 910 -55.00 16.47 38.70
N SER A 911 -55.84 16.20 39.70
CA SER A 911 -55.60 16.71 41.06
C SER A 911 -54.58 15.80 41.80
N PRO A 912 -53.57 16.34 42.52
CA PRO A 912 -52.35 15.62 42.83
C PRO A 912 -52.37 14.93 44.20
N SER A 913 -52.34 13.61 44.19
CA SER A 913 -51.74 12.79 45.26
C SER A 913 -50.37 12.27 44.82
N SER A 914 -49.42 13.15 44.51
CA SER A 914 -47.99 12.81 44.50
C SER A 914 -47.14 14.07 44.31
N GLU A 915 -46.27 14.29 45.29
CA GLU A 915 -45.19 15.27 45.40
C GLU A 915 -44.52 15.69 44.07
N ARG A 916 -44.71 16.94 43.65
CA ARG A 916 -43.73 17.64 42.78
C ARG A 916 -43.72 19.17 42.92
N SER A 917 -44.21 19.71 44.04
CA SER A 917 -44.20 21.15 44.32
C SER A 917 -43.03 21.60 45.22
N LYS A 918 -41.84 21.03 45.04
CA LYS A 918 -40.61 21.49 45.73
C LYS A 918 -39.39 21.43 44.82
N ARG A 919 -39.39 22.14 43.70
CA ARG A 919 -38.12 22.41 42.98
C ARG A 919 -38.19 23.53 41.94
N TRP A 920 -38.54 24.75 42.35
CA TRP A 920 -38.19 25.95 41.57
C TRP A 920 -37.83 27.08 42.54
N LYS A 921 -36.52 27.23 42.75
CA LYS A 921 -35.85 28.44 43.25
C LYS A 921 -34.80 28.80 42.23
#